data_AF-A0A158R252-F1
#
_entry.id   AF-A0A158R252-F1
#
_cell.length_a   1.000
_cell.length_b   1.000
_cell.length_c   1.000
_cell.angle_alpha   90.00
_cell.angle_beta   90.00
_cell.angle_gamma   90.00
#
_symmetry.space_group_name_H-M   'P 1'
#
loop_
_entity.id
_entity.type
_entity.pdbx_description
1 polymer ?
#
loop_
_entity_poly.entity_id
_entity_poly.type
_entity_poly.pdbx_seq_one_letter_code
_entity_poly.pdbx_strand_id
1 'polypeptide(L)'
;MRQTMICQRENAFYVDTVKAFRDRRFSMEMAGIVCHTGANIITEARKIVEQIGKPLELDTDGLLLRIWCLLPASFPENVTFALQNYKRKSITVSYPGAMLNAVVNKGFTNDQYHNLQPDGSYTVSKENSIFFEVDGPYQCMVLPASKEEGKKLKKRYAVFNLDGSLAELKGFEVKRRGELNIIKHFQSAVFKAFLRGSTLAEVYESASREADYWLDVLFSKGGSLSDTELFDLISENRSMSRKLSEYGAQKSTSISTAKRLAEFLGADMVKDAGLACKFVISRHPLGSPVTERAVPIAIFQAEEKVKCRYLRLWTKQPGLPLEKMNIKELLDWDYYIERLGSCIQKIITIPAALQGLPNPVTRIAHPDWLSNKIKNRFDAILQPKITDIFEKRAPVEKESPVINEHGKRVRDDDVEPVAERIDEENKENEPKKQRSQAEAKNGPLVRKTLAKDGFDEWLRYLKKKWRLARITGADKRKERGATMVERMVSLTREAMRDRTWQVLSVEETRTASIYNVWVALEGKMDRFQLRIPRVVLINEREPVEGKEVIRRILPHRKPVHYLYEYIISGVSWCPFLPPLFFLLIFILLKYQSTEQRLMGEINEKLCCSRVEGIYESQTPLMFRALTQIGCLCRPLAPPIGGVYSLEAIRVCREASPKPALLCLLIDEEPGAIAKRVIHLNLFPHIRLHVQEPHSLLNVMEWQRVVAKRVCKHYFNSFIYVRDYADWARYLHVPIGCVPNDAGLFGLDLFFARNLQRAGHVLWASPSSRPDLGGKELDDLRLSAEWKPLTADETVLLNTPSFSGTVCIEFSLEAVARGRLLEAEGADDTVAFDSTAALPSDAYNGLCNTISAFDEGASIDSALKILKQMLTECVRDIAQGANKRADQIVMSLSRWLHSPNSLLFDSAITRSISILERKLVLLLAAECERLGSKVIHATPTRLVLDTGKCDVEQGTAFTDLLLQSLSQNPLFAALHMRPLHTWSTLLWHDGYNFTGVSQKLVDSAEEDGQSTETYKMETQHHWRLSDDLPEEGAVREEFRKIVTGYVLLFGQEQQRGDLNSETAVEFRHSIVKQHIGHRLFRVISKLAAQRVTYHAAMALVKVICTALSCDSAVEDSVEGLRENLHRILDSNEKVTIDQMIADRLNTLMTAYLLQDHVCSKCKSVSGKFIGGFI
;
A
#
# COMPACT_ATOMS: atom_id res chain seq x y z
N MET A 1 13.67 -9.37 34.88
CA MET A 1 14.80 -9.29 33.92
C MET A 1 15.90 -10.24 34.38
N ARG A 2 16.42 -11.13 33.52
CA ARG A 2 17.70 -11.83 33.76
C ARG A 2 18.78 -11.09 32.98
N GLN A 3 19.82 -10.59 33.64
CA GLN A 3 20.95 -9.94 32.94
C GLN A 3 21.90 -11.02 32.40
N THR A 4 22.01 -11.11 31.08
CA THR A 4 22.90 -12.06 30.41
C THR A 4 24.35 -11.59 30.50
N MET A 5 25.07 -12.01 31.55
CA MET A 5 26.48 -11.65 31.72
C MET A 5 27.37 -12.39 30.71
N ILE A 6 27.92 -11.65 29.74
CA ILE A 6 28.86 -12.18 28.75
C ILE A 6 30.31 -12.02 29.27
N CYS A 7 30.89 -13.14 29.71
CA CYS A 7 32.33 -13.41 29.70
C CYS A 7 33.30 -12.34 30.24
N GLN A 8 33.05 -11.78 31.44
CA GLN A 8 34.11 -11.13 32.24
C GLN A 8 34.06 -11.54 33.72
N ARG A 9 34.90 -12.52 34.07
CA ARG A 9 35.42 -12.77 35.43
C ARG A 9 36.92 -13.05 35.36
N GLU A 10 37.67 -12.11 34.77
CA GLU A 10 39.04 -11.89 35.26
C GLU A 10 38.89 -11.34 36.70
N ASN A 11 39.62 -11.87 37.68
CA ASN A 11 39.53 -11.33 39.04
C ASN A 11 40.13 -9.93 39.07
N ALA A 12 39.25 -8.93 39.22
CA ALA A 12 39.59 -7.49 39.16
C ALA A 12 40.81 -7.15 40.04
N PHE A 13 40.89 -7.74 41.25
CA PHE A 13 42.03 -7.61 42.15
C PHE A 13 43.42 -7.76 41.51
N TYR A 14 43.62 -8.79 40.67
CA TYR A 14 44.88 -8.98 39.94
C TYR A 14 45.03 -8.00 38.78
N VAL A 15 43.93 -7.80 38.06
CA VAL A 15 43.88 -7.02 36.82
C VAL A 15 44.09 -5.52 37.06
N ASP A 16 43.47 -4.96 38.10
CA ASP A 16 43.54 -3.54 38.43
C ASP A 16 44.94 -3.16 38.94
N THR A 17 45.56 -4.06 39.71
CA THR A 17 46.97 -3.96 40.18
C THR A 17 47.97 -3.84 39.02
N VAL A 18 47.60 -4.22 37.79
CA VAL A 18 48.43 -4.08 36.58
C VAL A 18 47.91 -3.01 35.61
N LYS A 19 46.59 -2.95 35.35
CA LYS A 19 45.98 -2.02 34.38
C LYS A 19 45.97 -0.57 34.88
N ALA A 20 45.96 -0.33 36.18
CA ALA A 20 45.89 1.00 36.77
C ALA A 20 47.21 1.41 37.44
N PHE A 21 48.06 2.15 36.72
CA PHE A 21 49.22 2.90 37.24
C PHE A 21 48.85 3.98 38.31
N ARG A 22 47.61 3.96 38.81
CA ARG A 22 47.06 4.83 39.86
C ARG A 22 46.20 4.07 40.88
N ASP A 23 46.19 2.73 40.89
CA ASP A 23 45.72 2.00 42.07
C ASP A 23 46.73 2.25 43.21
N ARG A 24 46.22 2.45 44.43
CA ARG A 24 47.03 2.64 45.64
C ARG A 24 47.84 1.40 46.03
N ARG A 25 47.63 0.27 45.37
CA ARG A 25 48.27 -1.04 45.60
C ARG A 25 49.02 -1.56 44.36
N PHE A 26 49.25 -0.73 43.35
CA PHE A 26 49.97 -1.11 42.14
C PHE A 26 51.34 -1.74 42.46
N SER A 27 51.58 -2.97 41.98
CA SER A 27 52.87 -3.67 42.06
C SER A 27 53.02 -4.55 40.83
N MET A 28 54.11 -4.34 40.07
CA MET A 28 54.45 -5.17 38.93
C MET A 28 55.10 -6.49 39.37
N GLU A 29 55.75 -6.47 40.53
CA GLU A 29 56.45 -7.58 41.17
C GLU A 29 55.45 -8.65 41.60
N MET A 30 54.38 -8.27 42.31
CA MET A 30 53.30 -9.18 42.69
C MET A 30 52.67 -9.87 41.47
N ALA A 31 52.40 -9.09 40.41
CA ALA A 31 51.83 -9.63 39.18
C ALA A 31 52.78 -10.58 38.45
N GLY A 32 54.06 -10.21 38.35
CA GLY A 32 55.11 -11.04 37.75
C GLY A 32 55.32 -12.36 38.48
N ILE A 33 55.36 -12.33 39.82
CA ILE A 33 55.48 -13.53 40.66
C ILE A 33 54.30 -14.48 40.44
N VAL A 34 53.05 -13.96 40.47
CA VAL A 34 51.85 -14.79 40.25
C VAL A 34 51.85 -15.42 38.85
N CYS A 35 52.20 -14.66 37.80
CA CYS A 35 52.32 -15.21 36.45
C CYS A 35 53.44 -16.25 36.32
N HIS A 36 54.61 -16.02 36.92
CA HIS A 36 55.74 -16.95 36.86
C HIS A 36 55.45 -18.26 37.61
N THR A 37 54.92 -18.18 38.83
CA THR A 37 54.51 -19.35 39.61
C THR A 37 53.42 -20.14 38.90
N GLY A 38 52.41 -19.47 38.32
CA GLY A 38 51.38 -20.14 37.50
C GLY A 38 51.95 -20.83 36.25
N ALA A 39 52.91 -20.21 35.57
CA ALA A 39 53.61 -20.82 34.43
C ALA A 39 54.45 -22.04 34.84
N ASN A 40 55.07 -22.02 36.01
CA ASN A 40 55.82 -23.17 36.54
C ASN A 40 54.87 -24.31 36.93
N ILE A 41 53.76 -24.03 37.64
CA ILE A 41 52.73 -25.01 38.01
C ILE A 41 52.20 -25.75 36.77
N ILE A 42 51.81 -25.01 35.72
CA ILE A 42 51.26 -25.65 34.51
C ILE A 42 52.33 -26.40 33.70
N THR A 43 53.60 -26.01 33.83
CA THR A 43 54.73 -26.71 33.19
C THR A 43 55.03 -28.05 33.87
N GLU A 44 55.04 -28.12 35.20
CA GLU A 44 55.21 -29.40 35.91
C GLU A 44 54.01 -30.34 35.68
N ALA A 45 52.78 -29.82 35.72
CA ALA A 45 51.58 -30.59 35.38
C ALA A 45 51.64 -31.13 33.94
N ARG A 46 52.10 -30.33 32.97
CA ARG A 46 52.29 -30.75 31.58
C ARG A 46 53.32 -31.88 31.46
N LYS A 47 54.48 -31.81 32.13
CA LYS A 47 55.52 -32.86 32.05
C LYS A 47 54.97 -34.24 32.44
N ILE A 48 54.10 -34.29 33.45
CA ILE A 48 53.44 -35.53 33.89
C ILE A 48 52.45 -36.01 32.82
N VAL A 49 51.61 -35.10 32.30
CA VAL A 49 50.65 -35.40 31.22
C VAL A 49 51.35 -35.90 29.94
N GLU A 50 52.57 -35.44 29.64
CA GLU A 50 53.39 -35.93 28.51
C GLU A 50 53.98 -37.33 28.73
N GLN A 51 54.03 -37.83 29.97
CA GLN A 51 54.48 -39.19 30.29
C GLN A 51 53.34 -40.21 30.26
N ILE A 52 52.10 -39.79 30.60
CA ILE A 52 50.92 -40.68 30.69
C ILE A 52 49.95 -40.57 29.50
N GLY A 53 50.13 -39.58 28.63
CA GLY A 53 49.18 -39.27 27.56
C GLY A 53 49.72 -38.27 26.54
N LYS A 54 48.83 -37.49 25.92
CA LYS A 54 49.19 -36.49 24.90
C LYS A 54 48.51 -35.15 25.19
N PRO A 55 49.24 -34.08 25.56
CA PRO A 55 48.67 -32.73 25.58
C PRO A 55 48.42 -32.25 24.15
N LEU A 56 47.28 -31.57 23.95
CA LEU A 56 46.84 -31.02 22.67
C LEU A 56 47.05 -29.51 22.62
N GLU A 57 46.56 -28.80 23.63
CA GLU A 57 46.69 -27.35 23.78
C GLU A 57 46.87 -27.00 25.27
N LEU A 58 47.64 -25.93 25.53
CA LEU A 58 47.86 -25.37 26.86
C LEU A 58 47.37 -23.93 26.84
N ASP A 59 46.47 -23.57 27.75
CA ASP A 59 45.91 -22.23 27.77
C ASP A 59 45.86 -21.58 29.15
N THR A 60 45.98 -20.25 29.16
CA THR A 60 45.85 -19.42 30.35
C THR A 60 44.86 -18.30 30.07
N ASP A 61 43.76 -18.27 30.82
CA ASP A 61 42.72 -17.24 30.73
C ASP A 61 42.65 -16.52 32.09
N GLY A 62 43.35 -15.39 32.18
CA GLY A 62 43.59 -14.69 33.44
C GLY A 62 44.47 -15.54 34.37
N LEU A 63 43.94 -15.89 35.54
CA LEU A 63 44.60 -16.76 36.52
C LEU A 63 44.20 -18.25 36.42
N LEU A 64 43.29 -18.60 35.50
CA LEU A 64 42.90 -20.00 35.28
C LEU A 64 43.85 -20.65 34.28
N LEU A 65 44.50 -21.72 34.72
CA LEU A 65 45.43 -22.53 33.94
C LEU A 65 44.70 -23.78 33.42
N ARG A 66 44.81 -24.11 32.13
CA ARG A 66 44.15 -25.28 31.51
C ARG A 66 45.12 -26.11 30.68
N ILE A 67 45.03 -27.43 30.83
CA ILE A 67 45.67 -28.42 29.94
C ILE A 67 44.56 -29.20 29.24
N TRP A 68 44.51 -29.12 27.92
CA TRP A 68 43.73 -30.04 27.10
C TRP A 68 44.61 -31.25 26.75
N CYS A 69 44.17 -32.46 27.07
CA CYS A 69 44.96 -33.67 26.82
C CYS A 69 44.09 -34.91 26.54
N LEU A 70 44.71 -35.90 25.88
CA LEU A 70 44.17 -37.23 25.72
C LEU A 70 44.89 -38.19 26.67
N LEU A 71 44.14 -38.88 27.50
CA LEU A 71 44.59 -40.04 28.28
C LEU A 71 44.03 -41.33 27.64
N PRO A 72 44.67 -42.50 27.82
CA PRO A 72 44.10 -43.77 27.39
C PRO A 72 42.75 -44.05 28.06
N ALA A 73 41.79 -44.65 27.35
CA ALA A 73 40.47 -45.00 27.90
C ALA A 73 40.52 -46.06 29.02
N SER A 74 41.67 -46.72 29.21
CA SER A 74 41.96 -47.63 30.33
C SER A 74 42.61 -46.95 31.54
N PHE A 75 42.84 -45.63 31.51
CA PHE A 75 43.41 -44.88 32.62
C PHE A 75 42.35 -44.66 33.72
N PRO A 76 42.69 -44.77 35.02
CA PRO A 76 41.72 -44.57 36.09
C PRO A 76 41.17 -43.14 36.11
N GLU A 77 39.85 -42.99 35.99
CA GLU A 77 39.20 -41.68 35.91
C GLU A 77 38.63 -41.22 37.26
N ASN A 78 37.63 -41.93 37.79
CA ASN A 78 36.89 -41.56 38.99
C ASN A 78 36.83 -42.73 40.00
N VAL A 79 37.28 -42.49 41.24
CA VAL A 79 37.27 -43.47 42.33
C VAL A 79 36.27 -43.03 43.40
N THR A 80 35.34 -43.91 43.79
CA THR A 80 34.32 -43.60 44.80
C THR A 80 34.59 -44.34 46.10
N PHE A 81 34.81 -43.57 47.17
CA PHE A 81 35.01 -44.08 48.53
C PHE A 81 33.69 -44.09 49.30
N ALA A 82 33.36 -45.19 49.96
CA ALA A 82 32.26 -45.26 50.91
C ALA A 82 32.67 -44.64 52.26
N LEU A 83 31.77 -43.91 52.93
CA LEU A 83 32.03 -43.28 54.22
C LEU A 83 31.12 -43.83 55.32
N GLN A 84 31.69 -44.02 56.51
CA GLN A 84 30.97 -44.41 57.73
C GLN A 84 30.33 -43.22 58.47
N ASN A 85 29.95 -42.14 57.77
CA ASN A 85 29.51 -40.88 58.38
C ASN A 85 28.12 -40.44 57.87
N TYR A 86 27.23 -40.08 58.79
CA TYR A 86 25.79 -39.93 58.52
C TYR A 86 25.39 -38.83 57.53
N LYS A 87 26.26 -37.84 57.26
CA LYS A 87 25.95 -36.70 56.38
C LYS A 87 26.22 -36.94 54.88
N ARG A 88 27.08 -37.89 54.51
CA ARG A 88 27.36 -38.26 53.10
C ARG A 88 27.77 -39.74 53.03
N LYS A 89 27.04 -40.55 52.26
CA LYS A 89 27.28 -42.00 52.13
C LYS A 89 28.58 -42.34 51.38
N SER A 90 29.03 -41.46 50.49
CA SER A 90 30.25 -41.63 49.70
C SER A 90 30.86 -40.29 49.28
N ILE A 91 32.12 -40.33 48.83
CA ILE A 91 32.80 -39.25 48.11
C ILE A 91 33.45 -39.84 46.85
N THR A 92 33.21 -39.22 45.69
CA THR A 92 33.92 -39.54 44.44
C THR A 92 35.08 -38.56 44.25
N VAL A 93 36.23 -39.08 43.84
CA VAL A 93 37.47 -38.35 43.60
C VAL A 93 37.96 -38.65 42.19
N SER A 94 38.18 -37.61 41.39
CA SER A 94 38.86 -37.75 40.09
C SER A 94 40.34 -38.07 40.33
N TYR A 95 40.80 -39.23 39.86
CA TYR A 95 42.18 -39.69 40.04
C TYR A 95 43.21 -38.80 39.31
N PRO A 96 43.00 -38.37 38.05
CA PRO A 96 43.89 -37.40 37.40
C PRO A 96 43.98 -36.07 38.16
N GLY A 97 42.84 -35.58 38.69
CA GLY A 97 42.80 -34.35 39.50
C GLY A 97 43.55 -34.50 40.82
N ALA A 98 43.32 -35.59 41.55
CA ALA A 98 44.01 -35.89 42.81
C ALA A 98 45.53 -36.07 42.61
N MET A 99 45.94 -36.73 41.52
CA MET A 99 47.35 -36.89 41.14
C MET A 99 48.03 -35.53 40.92
N LEU A 100 47.43 -34.63 40.13
CA LEU A 100 47.98 -33.29 39.90
C LEU A 100 47.98 -32.45 41.18
N ASN A 101 46.92 -32.54 42.01
CA ASN A 101 46.82 -31.82 43.28
C ASN A 101 47.87 -32.29 44.31
N ALA A 102 48.21 -33.57 44.35
CA ALA A 102 49.31 -34.07 45.18
C ALA A 102 50.67 -33.49 44.76
N VAL A 103 50.89 -33.28 43.46
CA VAL A 103 52.11 -32.67 42.93
C VAL A 103 52.16 -31.17 43.23
N VAL A 104 51.05 -30.44 43.06
CA VAL A 104 50.95 -29.02 43.41
C VAL A 104 51.18 -28.80 44.91
N ASN A 105 50.55 -29.61 45.76
CA ASN A 105 50.72 -29.57 47.22
C ASN A 105 52.17 -29.91 47.66
N LYS A 106 52.87 -30.78 46.93
CA LYS A 106 54.28 -31.08 47.21
C LYS A 106 55.25 -30.00 46.73
N GLY A 107 54.95 -29.32 45.63
CA GLY A 107 55.86 -28.37 44.98
C GLY A 107 55.66 -26.89 45.31
N PHE A 108 54.44 -26.48 45.71
CA PHE A 108 54.04 -25.06 45.73
C PHE A 108 53.29 -24.62 47.01
N THR A 109 53.37 -25.40 48.10
CA THR A 109 52.77 -25.06 49.39
C THR A 109 53.58 -23.99 50.13
N ASN A 110 52.90 -23.00 50.71
CA ASN A 110 53.53 -21.98 51.54
C ASN A 110 53.66 -22.48 52.99
N ASP A 111 54.84 -22.97 53.34
CA ASP A 111 55.20 -23.40 54.70
C ASP A 111 55.40 -22.24 55.70
N GLN A 112 55.28 -20.98 55.25
CA GLN A 112 55.57 -19.76 56.01
C GLN A 112 54.32 -18.86 56.16
N TYR A 113 53.10 -19.41 56.07
CA TYR A 113 51.89 -18.59 56.18
C TYR A 113 51.62 -18.19 57.64
N HIS A 114 51.72 -16.90 57.94
CA HIS A 114 51.56 -16.37 59.31
C HIS A 114 50.11 -15.93 59.55
N ASN A 115 49.43 -16.59 60.49
CA ASN A 115 48.11 -16.18 60.98
C ASN A 115 48.25 -15.39 62.29
N LEU A 116 47.66 -14.18 62.31
CA LEU A 116 47.57 -13.33 63.51
C LEU A 116 46.49 -13.87 64.45
N GLN A 117 46.85 -14.12 65.70
CA GLN A 117 45.93 -14.57 66.75
C GLN A 117 45.32 -13.37 67.51
N PRO A 118 44.18 -13.55 68.22
CA PRO A 118 43.51 -12.47 68.94
C PRO A 118 44.31 -11.83 70.08
N ASP A 119 45.38 -12.48 70.54
CA ASP A 119 46.32 -11.99 71.56
C ASP A 119 47.48 -11.16 70.98
N GLY A 120 47.55 -11.02 69.65
CA GLY A 120 48.65 -10.35 68.94
C GLY A 120 49.84 -11.26 68.60
N SER A 121 49.80 -12.54 68.96
CA SER A 121 50.82 -13.52 68.55
C SER A 121 50.63 -13.98 67.11
N TYR A 122 51.66 -14.59 66.52
CA TYR A 122 51.59 -15.19 65.18
C TYR A 122 51.80 -16.70 65.25
N THR A 123 50.88 -17.45 64.66
CA THR A 123 51.03 -18.90 64.43
C THR A 123 51.34 -19.16 62.96
N VAL A 124 52.43 -19.88 62.67
CA VAL A 124 52.77 -20.30 61.31
C VAL A 124 52.00 -21.57 60.95
N SER A 125 51.37 -21.58 59.78
CA SER A 125 50.70 -22.75 59.20
C SER A 125 51.19 -23.02 57.77
N LYS A 126 51.05 -24.27 57.32
CA LYS A 126 51.23 -24.65 55.92
C LYS A 126 49.94 -24.34 55.16
N GLU A 127 50.00 -23.42 54.20
CA GLU A 127 48.84 -22.97 53.43
C GLU A 127 49.01 -23.28 51.93
N ASN A 128 48.01 -23.93 51.33
CA ASN A 128 47.90 -24.09 49.88
C ASN A 128 46.44 -24.29 49.47
N SER A 129 45.96 -23.36 48.65
CA SER A 129 44.59 -23.33 48.10
C SER A 129 44.57 -23.48 46.57
N ILE A 130 45.66 -23.95 45.97
CA ILE A 130 45.79 -24.17 44.52
C ILE A 130 45.36 -25.60 44.17
N PHE A 131 44.23 -25.72 43.48
CA PHE A 131 43.68 -27.01 43.04
C PHE A 131 43.39 -27.02 41.54
N PHE A 132 43.80 -28.09 40.87
CA PHE A 132 43.25 -28.54 39.59
C PHE A 132 41.90 -29.22 39.83
N GLU A 133 40.92 -28.83 39.01
CA GLU A 133 39.64 -29.51 38.83
C GLU A 133 39.64 -30.19 37.45
N VAL A 134 38.99 -31.34 37.32
CA VAL A 134 38.87 -32.07 36.05
C VAL A 134 37.46 -31.88 35.51
N ASP A 135 37.38 -31.38 34.28
CA ASP A 135 36.17 -31.11 33.52
C ASP A 135 36.22 -32.01 32.27
N GLY A 136 35.24 -32.91 32.11
CA GLY A 136 35.28 -34.02 31.16
C GLY A 136 34.66 -35.32 31.73
N PRO A 137 34.66 -36.43 30.97
CA PRO A 137 35.26 -36.60 29.65
C PRO A 137 34.40 -36.03 28.51
N TYR A 138 35.03 -35.76 27.37
CA TYR A 138 34.42 -35.14 26.19
C TYR A 138 34.39 -36.09 24.99
N GLN A 139 33.43 -35.89 24.07
CA GLN A 139 33.26 -36.72 22.88
C GLN A 139 34.30 -36.42 21.79
N CYS A 140 34.58 -35.14 21.55
CA CYS A 140 35.41 -34.70 20.43
C CYS A 140 36.08 -33.35 20.74
N MET A 141 37.32 -33.18 20.29
CA MET A 141 38.04 -31.91 20.29
C MET A 141 38.67 -31.65 18.92
N VAL A 142 38.30 -30.54 18.28
CA VAL A 142 38.81 -30.13 16.96
C VAL A 142 39.79 -28.97 17.11
N LEU A 143 41.04 -29.18 16.68
CA LEU A 143 42.10 -28.17 16.67
C LEU A 143 42.53 -27.83 15.23
N PRO A 144 42.64 -26.55 14.84
CA PRO A 144 43.02 -26.16 13.50
C PRO A 144 44.55 -26.07 13.32
N ALA A 145 45.04 -26.40 12.14
CA ALA A 145 46.44 -26.25 11.77
C ALA A 145 46.73 -24.89 11.11
N SER A 146 48.00 -24.46 11.14
CA SER A 146 48.45 -23.26 10.42
C SER A 146 48.60 -23.52 8.92
N LYS A 147 48.51 -22.46 8.09
CA LYS A 147 48.92 -22.50 6.67
C LYS A 147 50.44 -22.51 6.51
N GLU A 148 51.17 -22.06 7.53
CA GLU A 148 52.64 -22.00 7.57
C GLU A 148 53.21 -23.19 8.34
N GLU A 149 54.29 -23.81 7.84
CA GLU A 149 54.93 -24.96 8.50
C GLU A 149 55.48 -24.61 9.90
N GLY A 150 55.48 -25.59 10.81
CA GLY A 150 56.03 -25.48 12.17
C GLY A 150 55.20 -24.63 13.15
N LYS A 151 54.39 -23.68 12.66
CA LYS A 151 53.59 -22.78 13.50
C LYS A 151 52.28 -23.44 13.94
N LYS A 152 51.94 -23.31 15.24
CA LYS A 152 50.66 -23.77 15.83
C LYS A 152 49.68 -22.59 16.01
N LEU A 153 48.39 -22.83 15.79
CA LEU A 153 47.33 -21.85 15.99
C LEU A 153 46.80 -21.83 17.44
N LYS A 154 47.51 -21.14 18.33
CA LYS A 154 47.15 -21.00 19.76
C LYS A 154 45.75 -20.42 19.98
N LYS A 155 45.12 -20.78 21.12
CA LYS A 155 43.79 -20.32 21.58
C LYS A 155 42.66 -20.56 20.57
N ARG A 156 42.73 -21.61 19.75
CA ARG A 156 41.68 -22.00 18.79
C ARG A 156 41.34 -23.48 18.94
N TYR A 157 40.15 -23.77 19.46
CA TYR A 157 39.63 -25.13 19.58
C TYR A 157 38.10 -25.15 19.70
N ALA A 158 37.49 -26.28 19.35
CA ALA A 158 36.09 -26.61 19.57
C ALA A 158 36.01 -27.94 20.34
N VAL A 159 35.19 -28.03 21.38
CA VAL A 159 35.05 -29.19 22.27
C VAL A 159 33.57 -29.54 22.43
N PHE A 160 33.26 -30.83 22.37
CA PHE A 160 31.90 -31.37 22.45
C PHE A 160 31.72 -32.34 23.62
N ASN A 161 30.59 -32.20 24.31
CA ASN A 161 30.13 -33.11 25.36
C ASN A 161 29.66 -34.44 24.77
N LEU A 162 29.50 -35.47 25.62
CA LEU A 162 29.02 -36.81 25.23
C LEU A 162 27.57 -36.85 24.69
N ASP A 163 26.78 -35.80 24.90
CA ASP A 163 25.45 -35.60 24.31
C ASP A 163 25.49 -34.93 22.91
N GLY A 164 26.68 -34.66 22.37
CA GLY A 164 26.88 -33.91 21.13
C GLY A 164 26.70 -32.39 21.27
N SER A 165 26.47 -31.87 22.48
CA SER A 165 26.38 -30.42 22.71
C SER A 165 27.77 -29.76 22.68
N LEU A 166 27.82 -28.51 22.19
CA LEU A 166 29.05 -27.73 22.09
C LEU A 166 29.45 -27.19 23.48
N ALA A 167 30.39 -27.86 24.14
CA ALA A 167 30.90 -27.51 25.47
C ALA A 167 31.67 -26.18 25.43
N GLU A 168 32.70 -26.11 24.57
CA GLU A 168 33.56 -24.94 24.45
C GLU A 168 33.92 -24.62 22.99
N LEU A 169 34.03 -23.33 22.67
CA LEU A 169 34.49 -22.85 21.37
C LEU A 169 35.27 -21.56 21.58
N LYS A 170 36.58 -21.57 21.26
CA LYS A 170 37.52 -20.46 21.46
C LYS A 170 38.19 -20.05 20.16
N GLY A 171 38.53 -18.76 20.06
CA GLY A 171 39.35 -18.18 18.98
C GLY A 171 38.74 -18.12 17.58
N PHE A 172 37.82 -19.01 17.22
CA PHE A 172 37.18 -19.11 15.90
C PHE A 172 36.28 -17.93 15.52
N GLU A 173 36.16 -17.71 14.21
CA GLU A 173 35.50 -16.59 13.57
C GLU A 173 33.96 -16.56 13.83
N VAL A 174 33.31 -17.68 14.12
CA VAL A 174 31.89 -17.75 14.57
C VAL A 174 31.57 -16.73 15.69
N LYS A 175 32.40 -16.69 16.73
CA LYS A 175 32.18 -15.80 17.90
C LYS A 175 32.74 -14.39 17.70
N ARG A 176 33.40 -14.10 16.57
CA ARG A 176 34.00 -12.79 16.29
C ARG A 176 32.97 -11.84 15.67
N ARG A 177 32.84 -10.65 16.25
CA ARG A 177 32.09 -9.56 15.63
C ARG A 177 32.83 -9.07 14.39
N GLY A 178 32.12 -8.98 13.27
CA GLY A 178 32.58 -8.29 12.05
C GLY A 178 33.26 -9.13 10.97
N GLU A 179 33.69 -10.37 11.25
CA GLU A 179 34.17 -11.31 10.22
C GLU A 179 33.06 -11.66 9.19
N LEU A 180 33.45 -12.19 8.04
CA LEU A 180 32.54 -12.61 6.96
C LEU A 180 31.50 -13.64 7.44
N ASN A 181 30.22 -13.42 7.14
CA ASN A 181 29.14 -14.29 7.62
C ASN A 181 29.17 -15.69 7.01
N ILE A 182 29.48 -15.84 5.71
CA ILE A 182 29.65 -17.16 5.08
C ILE A 182 30.67 -18.05 5.82
N ILE A 183 31.75 -17.48 6.35
CA ILE A 183 32.74 -18.22 7.16
C ILE A 183 32.13 -18.65 8.51
N LYS A 184 31.26 -17.86 9.12
CA LYS A 184 30.57 -18.23 10.38
C LYS A 184 29.54 -19.34 10.16
N HIS A 185 28.79 -19.29 9.07
CA HIS A 185 27.82 -20.35 8.72
C HIS A 185 28.55 -21.66 8.40
N PHE A 186 29.60 -21.61 7.55
CA PHE A 186 30.48 -22.75 7.30
C PHE A 186 31.06 -23.34 8.60
N GLN A 187 31.67 -22.51 9.46
CA GLN A 187 32.23 -22.98 10.73
C GLN A 187 31.15 -23.60 11.64
N SER A 188 29.95 -23.00 11.72
CA SER A 188 28.84 -23.51 12.55
C SER A 188 28.24 -24.83 12.04
N ALA A 189 28.37 -25.11 10.74
CA ALA A 189 27.98 -26.37 10.12
C ALA A 189 29.08 -27.44 10.27
N VAL A 190 30.32 -27.13 9.86
CA VAL A 190 31.42 -28.11 9.84
C VAL A 190 31.76 -28.65 11.23
N PHE A 191 31.69 -27.83 12.29
CA PHE A 191 31.91 -28.32 13.66
C PHE A 191 30.86 -29.35 14.11
N LYS A 192 29.63 -29.32 13.57
CA LYS A 192 28.62 -30.37 13.80
C LYS A 192 28.86 -31.59 12.92
N ALA A 193 29.39 -31.42 11.71
CA ALA A 193 29.75 -32.53 10.84
C ALA A 193 30.91 -33.38 11.38
N PHE A 194 31.83 -32.79 12.16
CA PHE A 194 32.85 -33.52 12.91
C PHE A 194 32.30 -34.48 14.00
N LEU A 195 30.98 -34.53 14.22
CA LEU A 195 30.31 -35.52 15.09
C LEU A 195 29.65 -36.67 14.30
N ARG A 196 29.74 -36.68 12.96
CA ARG A 196 29.12 -37.70 12.09
C ARG A 196 30.21 -38.62 11.53
N GLY A 197 30.01 -39.93 11.66
CA GLY A 197 30.95 -40.96 11.18
C GLY A 197 31.51 -41.82 12.31
N SER A 198 31.88 -43.06 11.98
CA SER A 198 32.45 -44.05 12.90
C SER A 198 33.97 -44.16 12.78
N THR A 199 34.53 -43.92 11.59
CA THR A 199 35.97 -43.86 11.34
C THR A 199 36.44 -42.42 11.08
N LEU A 200 37.73 -42.15 11.30
CA LEU A 200 38.30 -40.82 11.05
C LEU A 200 38.13 -40.38 9.59
N ALA A 201 38.12 -41.32 8.64
CA ALA A 201 37.88 -41.05 7.22
C ALA A 201 36.44 -40.56 6.97
N GLU A 202 35.43 -41.27 7.49
CA GLU A 202 34.01 -40.85 7.40
C GLU A 202 33.76 -39.47 8.02
N VAL A 203 34.43 -39.17 9.14
CA VAL A 203 34.32 -37.88 9.82
C VAL A 203 34.85 -36.74 8.94
N TYR A 204 36.02 -36.92 8.31
CA TYR A 204 36.55 -35.93 7.37
C TYR A 204 35.75 -35.86 6.05
N GLU A 205 35.12 -36.96 5.62
CA GLU A 205 34.21 -36.95 4.47
C GLU A 205 32.91 -36.20 4.78
N SER A 206 32.32 -36.36 5.96
CA SER A 206 31.18 -35.53 6.35
C SER A 206 31.56 -34.05 6.49
N ALA A 207 32.81 -33.74 6.86
CA ALA A 207 33.29 -32.36 6.91
C ALA A 207 33.56 -31.78 5.50
N SER A 208 34.02 -32.59 4.53
CA SER A 208 34.22 -32.12 3.15
C SER A 208 32.91 -31.87 2.41
N ARG A 209 31.88 -32.71 2.60
CA ARG A 209 30.54 -32.48 2.01
C ARG A 209 29.95 -31.11 2.39
N GLU A 210 30.12 -30.67 3.65
CA GLU A 210 29.74 -29.31 4.08
C GLU A 210 30.62 -28.23 3.40
N ALA A 211 31.92 -28.47 3.27
CA ALA A 211 32.84 -27.54 2.63
C ALA A 211 32.54 -27.36 1.12
N ASP A 212 32.24 -28.44 0.40
CA ASP A 212 31.88 -28.42 -1.00
C ASP A 212 30.56 -27.69 -1.27
N TYR A 213 29.54 -27.87 -0.42
CA TYR A 213 28.31 -27.08 -0.48
C TYR A 213 28.57 -25.56 -0.40
N TRP A 214 29.38 -25.11 0.57
CA TRP A 214 29.71 -23.69 0.70
C TRP A 214 30.65 -23.18 -0.42
N LEU A 215 31.44 -24.06 -1.05
CA LEU A 215 32.19 -23.74 -2.26
C LEU A 215 31.26 -23.61 -3.48
N ASP A 216 30.25 -24.46 -3.64
CA ASP A 216 29.30 -24.40 -4.75
C ASP A 216 28.51 -23.08 -4.77
N VAL A 217 28.13 -22.55 -3.61
CA VAL A 217 27.52 -21.21 -3.48
C VAL A 217 28.44 -20.11 -4.03
N LEU A 218 29.77 -20.23 -3.87
CA LEU A 218 30.73 -19.26 -4.39
C LEU A 218 31.08 -19.49 -5.87
N PHE A 219 31.31 -20.74 -6.30
CA PHE A 219 31.64 -21.07 -7.70
C PHE A 219 30.45 -20.82 -8.65
N SER A 220 29.21 -21.03 -8.19
CA SER A 220 27.98 -20.63 -8.91
C SER A 220 27.71 -19.11 -8.85
N LYS A 221 28.59 -18.33 -8.21
CA LYS A 221 28.46 -16.87 -8.02
C LYS A 221 27.13 -16.47 -7.36
N GLY A 222 26.65 -17.29 -6.43
CA GLY A 222 25.35 -17.13 -5.79
C GLY A 222 24.19 -17.09 -6.78
N GLY A 223 24.23 -17.89 -7.85
CA GLY A 223 23.26 -17.84 -8.95
C GLY A 223 21.80 -17.87 -8.49
N SER A 224 21.47 -18.79 -7.59
CA SER A 224 20.14 -19.00 -6.99
C SER A 224 19.75 -18.03 -5.86
N LEU A 225 20.66 -17.15 -5.41
CA LEU A 225 20.42 -16.24 -4.28
C LEU A 225 19.96 -14.85 -4.73
N SER A 226 19.10 -14.21 -3.94
CA SER A 226 18.79 -12.78 -4.11
C SER A 226 19.99 -11.90 -3.74
N ASP A 227 20.04 -10.68 -4.28
CA ASP A 227 21.10 -9.72 -3.95
C ASP A 227 21.14 -9.39 -2.44
N THR A 228 19.99 -9.40 -1.76
CA THR A 228 19.87 -9.18 -0.31
C THR A 228 20.51 -10.30 0.51
N GLU A 229 20.20 -11.57 0.20
CA GLU A 229 20.79 -12.73 0.88
C GLU A 229 22.28 -12.83 0.57
N LEU A 230 22.66 -12.58 -0.68
CA LEU A 230 24.05 -12.54 -1.11
C LEU A 230 24.84 -11.50 -0.31
N PHE A 231 24.34 -10.28 -0.16
CA PHE A 231 24.99 -9.25 0.66
C PHE A 231 25.15 -9.67 2.11
N ASP A 232 24.16 -10.30 2.74
CA ASP A 232 24.28 -10.72 4.13
C ASP A 232 25.19 -11.94 4.33
N LEU A 233 25.47 -12.74 3.29
CA LEU A 233 26.50 -13.80 3.32
C LEU A 233 27.93 -13.26 3.12
N ILE A 234 28.15 -12.42 2.09
CA ILE A 234 29.50 -12.00 1.66
C ILE A 234 29.99 -10.67 2.26
N SER A 235 29.13 -9.95 2.98
CA SER A 235 29.53 -8.68 3.61
C SER A 235 30.47 -8.88 4.80
N GLU A 236 31.39 -7.92 4.95
CA GLU A 236 32.20 -7.77 6.15
C GLU A 236 31.80 -6.48 6.88
N ASN A 237 31.80 -6.48 8.22
CA ASN A 237 31.31 -5.35 9.02
C ASN A 237 32.29 -4.98 10.14
N ARG A 238 33.22 -4.08 9.84
CA ARG A 238 34.30 -3.70 10.77
C ARG A 238 34.03 -2.33 11.39
N SER A 239 33.97 -2.25 12.72
CA SER A 239 33.93 -0.97 13.44
C SER A 239 35.31 -0.31 13.51
N MET A 240 35.37 1.01 13.32
CA MET A 240 36.60 1.79 13.56
C MET A 240 36.68 2.24 15.03
N SER A 241 37.80 1.99 15.69
CA SER A 241 38.02 2.35 17.10
C SER A 241 38.35 3.83 17.33
N ARG A 242 38.74 4.56 16.28
CA ARG A 242 39.12 5.99 16.31
C ARG A 242 38.42 6.78 15.20
N LYS A 243 38.53 8.11 15.21
CA LYS A 243 37.99 8.98 14.14
C LYS A 243 38.82 8.84 12.87
N LEU A 244 38.23 9.03 11.68
CA LEU A 244 38.94 8.81 10.41
C LEU A 244 40.21 9.68 10.26
N SER A 245 40.20 10.89 10.82
CA SER A 245 41.35 11.81 10.85
C SER A 245 42.56 11.28 11.64
N GLU A 246 42.34 10.43 12.64
CA GLU A 246 43.40 9.91 13.53
C GLU A 246 44.21 8.76 12.89
N TYR A 247 43.69 8.14 11.83
CA TYR A 247 44.40 7.08 11.09
C TYR A 247 45.36 7.63 10.01
N GLY A 248 45.26 8.92 9.66
CA GLY A 248 46.18 9.58 8.71
C GLY A 248 46.37 8.84 7.38
N ALA A 249 47.61 8.44 7.12
CA ALA A 249 48.03 7.77 5.89
C ALA A 249 47.79 6.24 5.87
N GLN A 250 47.32 5.63 6.95
CA GLN A 250 47.13 4.18 7.02
C GLN A 250 46.12 3.68 5.96
N LYS A 251 46.39 2.52 5.37
CA LYS A 251 45.50 1.83 4.41
C LYS A 251 44.86 0.61 5.08
N SER A 252 43.52 0.55 5.10
CA SER A 252 42.75 -0.65 5.47
C SER A 252 41.40 -0.63 4.76
N THR A 253 40.73 -1.79 4.65
CA THR A 253 39.38 -1.88 4.06
C THR A 253 38.38 -0.99 4.79
N SER A 254 38.43 -0.94 6.13
CA SER A 254 37.60 -0.02 6.93
C SER A 254 37.90 1.45 6.64
N ILE A 255 39.17 1.85 6.54
CA ILE A 255 39.56 3.24 6.26
C ILE A 255 39.11 3.66 4.86
N SER A 256 39.25 2.80 3.86
CA SER A 256 38.77 3.09 2.50
C SER A 256 37.24 3.12 2.42
N THR A 257 36.55 2.22 3.14
CA THR A 257 35.09 2.24 3.26
C THR A 257 34.62 3.55 3.92
N ALA A 258 35.27 3.98 5.01
CA ALA A 258 34.98 5.24 5.67
C ALA A 258 35.28 6.45 4.77
N LYS A 259 36.37 6.44 4.00
CA LYS A 259 36.68 7.47 2.99
C LYS A 259 35.61 7.53 1.90
N ARG A 260 35.14 6.38 1.38
CA ARG A 260 34.05 6.29 0.39
C ARG A 260 32.70 6.71 0.97
N LEU A 261 32.38 6.37 2.22
CA LEU A 261 31.19 6.87 2.93
C LEU A 261 31.26 8.39 3.15
N ALA A 262 32.44 8.95 3.46
CA ALA A 262 32.66 10.39 3.58
C ALA A 262 32.58 11.15 2.24
N GLU A 263 32.84 10.47 1.13
CA GLU A 263 32.67 11.01 -0.22
C GLU A 263 31.20 10.97 -0.68
N PHE A 264 30.52 9.84 -0.43
CA PHE A 264 29.14 9.59 -0.83
C PHE A 264 28.10 10.31 0.06
N LEU A 265 28.19 10.15 1.38
CA LEU A 265 27.27 10.73 2.38
C LEU A 265 27.81 12.02 3.03
N GLY A 266 29.03 12.42 2.67
CA GLY A 266 29.70 13.61 3.18
C GLY A 266 30.56 13.37 4.42
N ALA A 267 31.58 14.21 4.58
CA ALA A 267 32.59 14.15 5.64
C ALA A 267 32.05 14.40 7.07
N ASP A 268 30.74 14.38 7.25
CA ASP A 268 30.04 14.47 8.52
C ASP A 268 29.82 13.12 9.19
N MET A 269 29.77 12.02 8.42
CA MET A 269 29.61 10.63 8.90
C MET A 269 30.86 10.04 9.58
N VAL A 270 32.02 10.67 9.40
CA VAL A 270 33.35 10.16 9.81
C VAL A 270 33.99 10.99 10.92
N LYS A 271 33.22 11.89 11.54
CA LYS A 271 33.70 12.82 12.57
C LYS A 271 33.84 12.19 13.94
N ASP A 272 33.21 11.05 14.19
CA ASP A 272 33.15 10.40 15.49
C ASP A 272 33.63 8.94 15.42
N ALA A 273 34.10 8.43 16.56
CA ALA A 273 34.66 7.09 16.65
C ALA A 273 33.55 6.04 16.77
N GLY A 274 33.84 4.79 16.41
CA GLY A 274 32.87 3.68 16.45
C GLY A 274 32.16 3.38 15.12
N LEU A 275 32.45 4.13 14.04
CA LEU A 275 31.78 3.94 12.74
C LEU A 275 31.85 2.49 12.24
N ALA A 276 30.69 1.88 12.05
CA ALA A 276 30.53 0.53 11.49
C ALA A 276 30.64 0.56 9.96
N CYS A 277 31.73 0.02 9.43
CA CYS A 277 31.99 -0.06 8.00
C CYS A 277 31.51 -1.41 7.46
N LYS A 278 30.28 -1.48 6.93
CA LYS A 278 29.78 -2.66 6.19
C LYS A 278 30.13 -2.55 4.70
N PHE A 279 30.95 -3.45 4.18
CA PHE A 279 31.49 -3.40 2.81
C PHE A 279 31.51 -4.77 2.12
N VAL A 280 31.69 -4.74 0.80
CA VAL A 280 32.05 -5.87 -0.06
C VAL A 280 33.33 -5.56 -0.84
N ILE A 281 34.00 -6.56 -1.40
CA ILE A 281 35.20 -6.37 -2.23
C ILE A 281 34.84 -6.45 -3.72
N SER A 282 35.15 -5.41 -4.49
CA SER A 282 34.93 -5.37 -5.94
C SER A 282 36.12 -5.93 -6.72
N ARG A 283 35.88 -6.64 -7.83
CA ARG A 283 36.93 -7.15 -8.73
C ARG A 283 37.79 -6.03 -9.32
N HIS A 284 37.16 -4.90 -9.62
CA HIS A 284 37.80 -3.71 -10.19
C HIS A 284 38.15 -2.67 -9.10
N PRO A 285 39.24 -1.88 -9.27
CA PRO A 285 40.21 -1.92 -10.37
C PRO A 285 41.13 -3.16 -10.32
N LEU A 286 41.39 -3.80 -11.46
CA LEU A 286 42.29 -4.95 -11.55
C LEU A 286 43.71 -4.56 -11.11
N GLY A 287 44.43 -5.50 -10.47
CA GLY A 287 45.78 -5.27 -9.93
C GLY A 287 45.86 -4.36 -8.70
N SER A 288 44.77 -3.72 -8.27
CA SER A 288 44.79 -2.87 -7.08
C SER A 288 44.60 -3.68 -5.78
N PRO A 289 45.21 -3.26 -4.65
CA PRO A 289 45.16 -4.01 -3.40
C PRO A 289 43.73 -4.04 -2.83
N VAL A 290 43.38 -5.12 -2.12
CA VAL A 290 42.04 -5.34 -1.51
C VAL A 290 41.57 -4.14 -0.67
N THR A 291 42.51 -3.45 -0.01
CA THR A 291 42.24 -2.23 0.77
C THR A 291 41.65 -1.09 -0.05
N GLU A 292 41.94 -0.99 -1.35
CA GLU A 292 41.38 0.03 -2.27
C GLU A 292 40.14 -0.48 -3.02
N ARG A 293 39.80 -1.76 -2.91
CA ARG A 293 38.65 -2.44 -3.55
C ARG A 293 37.44 -2.63 -2.63
N ALA A 294 37.48 -2.12 -1.40
CA ALA A 294 36.35 -2.18 -0.46
C ALA A 294 35.24 -1.15 -0.78
N VAL A 295 34.07 -1.61 -1.24
CA VAL A 295 32.91 -0.79 -1.61
C VAL A 295 31.87 -0.79 -0.48
N PRO A 296 31.40 0.37 0.03
CA PRO A 296 30.38 0.44 1.07
C PRO A 296 29.02 -0.03 0.55
N ILE A 297 28.33 -0.91 1.29
CA ILE A 297 27.05 -1.49 0.81
C ILE A 297 25.94 -0.45 0.66
N ALA A 298 26.02 0.67 1.39
CA ALA A 298 25.09 1.78 1.29
C ALA A 298 24.96 2.36 -0.14
N ILE A 299 25.93 2.14 -1.04
CA ILE A 299 25.81 2.62 -2.43
C ILE A 299 24.77 1.85 -3.25
N PHE A 300 24.54 0.56 -2.95
CA PHE A 300 23.52 -0.25 -3.63
C PHE A 300 22.09 0.10 -3.20
N GLN A 301 21.94 0.93 -2.16
CA GLN A 301 20.68 1.50 -1.69
C GLN A 301 20.45 2.94 -2.17
N ALA A 302 21.35 3.48 -3.01
CA ALA A 302 21.26 4.85 -3.55
C ALA A 302 20.47 4.90 -4.86
N GLU A 303 19.94 6.08 -5.21
CA GLU A 303 19.33 6.35 -6.53
C GLU A 303 20.27 5.90 -7.67
N GLU A 304 19.73 5.26 -8.70
CA GLU A 304 20.47 4.64 -9.80
C GLU A 304 21.57 5.55 -10.39
N LYS A 305 21.25 6.82 -10.64
CA LYS A 305 22.19 7.82 -11.18
C LYS A 305 23.34 8.12 -10.22
N VAL A 306 23.09 8.10 -8.90
CA VAL A 306 24.08 8.31 -7.85
C VAL A 306 24.94 7.05 -7.66
N LYS A 307 24.29 5.87 -7.64
CA LYS A 307 24.94 4.55 -7.60
C LYS A 307 25.92 4.39 -8.76
N CYS A 308 25.47 4.55 -10.00
CA CYS A 308 26.33 4.45 -11.18
C CYS A 308 27.48 5.46 -11.15
N ARG A 309 27.23 6.71 -10.73
CA ARG A 309 28.28 7.74 -10.65
C ARG A 309 29.42 7.35 -9.70
N TYR A 310 29.11 6.94 -8.47
CA TYR A 310 30.16 6.57 -7.51
C TYR A 310 30.77 5.19 -7.80
N LEU A 311 30.01 4.21 -8.30
CA LEU A 311 30.58 2.94 -8.73
C LEU A 311 31.58 3.13 -9.88
N ARG A 312 31.25 3.87 -10.95
CA ARG A 312 32.20 4.17 -12.05
C ARG A 312 33.47 4.87 -11.54
N LEU A 313 33.35 5.77 -10.56
CA LEU A 313 34.48 6.46 -9.94
C LEU A 313 35.36 5.49 -9.13
N TRP A 314 34.75 4.62 -8.33
CA TRP A 314 35.46 3.72 -7.42
C TRP A 314 36.06 2.49 -8.11
N THR A 315 35.43 1.95 -9.16
CA THR A 315 36.00 0.88 -9.99
C THR A 315 36.94 1.39 -11.10
N LYS A 316 37.00 2.72 -11.30
CA LYS A 316 37.74 3.40 -12.39
C LYS A 316 37.27 3.01 -13.80
N GLN A 317 35.98 2.75 -13.98
CA GLN A 317 35.37 2.33 -15.26
C GLN A 317 34.36 3.39 -15.77
N PRO A 318 34.79 4.45 -16.47
CA PRO A 318 33.89 5.54 -16.88
C PRO A 318 32.83 5.12 -17.90
N GLY A 319 33.12 4.14 -18.75
CA GLY A 319 32.27 3.71 -19.87
C GLY A 319 31.22 2.63 -19.56
N LEU A 320 31.03 2.22 -18.30
CA LEU A 320 30.15 1.10 -17.97
C LEU A 320 28.65 1.44 -18.22
N PRO A 321 27.91 0.73 -19.10
CA PRO A 321 26.48 1.00 -19.35
C PRO A 321 25.60 0.85 -18.10
N LEU A 322 24.46 1.53 -18.06
CA LEU A 322 23.52 1.46 -16.92
C LEU A 322 22.99 0.03 -16.71
N GLU A 323 22.63 -0.62 -17.82
CA GLU A 323 22.02 -1.96 -17.88
C GLU A 323 22.98 -3.12 -17.54
N LYS A 324 24.29 -2.86 -17.44
CA LYS A 324 25.32 -3.88 -17.16
C LYS A 324 25.90 -3.81 -15.73
N MET A 325 25.25 -3.09 -14.80
CA MET A 325 25.67 -3.06 -13.39
C MET A 325 25.09 -4.22 -12.57
N ASN A 326 25.31 -5.46 -13.00
CA ASN A 326 25.00 -6.64 -12.21
C ASN A 326 25.95 -6.75 -11.00
N ILE A 327 25.39 -6.86 -9.80
CA ILE A 327 26.16 -6.96 -8.55
C ILE A 327 27.06 -8.21 -8.58
N LYS A 328 26.59 -9.32 -9.17
CA LYS A 328 27.33 -10.58 -9.30
C LYS A 328 28.53 -10.49 -10.26
N GLU A 329 28.62 -9.46 -11.10
CA GLU A 329 29.79 -9.17 -11.95
C GLU A 329 30.79 -8.21 -11.28
N LEU A 330 30.31 -7.32 -10.41
CA LEU A 330 31.15 -6.35 -9.70
C LEU A 330 32.05 -6.99 -8.64
N LEU A 331 31.63 -8.10 -8.04
CA LEU A 331 32.26 -8.76 -6.88
C LEU A 331 33.54 -9.52 -7.24
N ASP A 332 34.51 -9.50 -6.32
CA ASP A 332 35.72 -10.34 -6.39
C ASP A 332 35.46 -11.72 -5.79
N TRP A 333 34.85 -12.62 -6.58
CA TRP A 333 34.62 -14.01 -6.18
C TRP A 333 35.91 -14.76 -5.83
N ASP A 334 37.01 -14.46 -6.52
CA ASP A 334 38.30 -15.12 -6.33
C ASP A 334 38.85 -14.82 -4.91
N TYR A 335 38.72 -13.57 -4.43
CA TYR A 335 39.00 -13.21 -3.03
C TYR A 335 38.11 -13.95 -2.02
N TYR A 336 36.81 -14.08 -2.29
CA TYR A 336 35.90 -14.78 -1.37
C TYR A 336 36.17 -16.28 -1.32
N ILE A 337 36.52 -16.90 -2.46
CA ILE A 337 36.95 -18.30 -2.56
C ILE A 337 38.27 -18.51 -1.82
N GLU A 338 39.28 -17.63 -1.96
CA GLU A 338 40.54 -17.75 -1.20
C GLU A 338 40.31 -17.62 0.32
N ARG A 339 39.43 -16.68 0.74
CA ARG A 339 39.09 -16.47 2.16
C ARG A 339 38.40 -17.69 2.77
N LEU A 340 37.47 -18.34 2.06
CA LEU A 340 36.84 -19.58 2.51
C LEU A 340 37.79 -20.77 2.42
N GLY A 341 38.53 -20.91 1.32
CA GLY A 341 39.54 -21.95 1.09
C GLY A 341 40.63 -21.95 2.15
N SER A 342 41.10 -20.78 2.61
CA SER A 342 42.00 -20.67 3.75
C SER A 342 41.38 -21.21 5.04
N CYS A 343 40.08 -21.02 5.25
CA CYS A 343 39.36 -21.58 6.41
C CYS A 343 39.27 -23.11 6.31
N ILE A 344 38.92 -23.63 5.13
CA ILE A 344 38.87 -25.07 4.80
C ILE A 344 40.26 -25.72 4.98
N GLN A 345 41.34 -25.07 4.54
CA GLN A 345 42.72 -25.54 4.75
C GLN A 345 43.05 -25.71 6.25
N LYS A 346 42.80 -24.66 7.06
CA LYS A 346 43.13 -24.66 8.50
C LYS A 346 42.31 -25.66 9.32
N ILE A 347 41.04 -25.88 8.97
CA ILE A 347 40.10 -26.70 9.75
C ILE A 347 40.03 -28.15 9.25
N ILE A 348 40.10 -28.38 7.93
CA ILE A 348 39.88 -29.69 7.32
C ILE A 348 41.18 -30.23 6.71
N THR A 349 41.70 -29.59 5.66
CA THR A 349 42.65 -30.28 4.76
C THR A 349 44.03 -30.49 5.39
N ILE A 350 44.55 -29.51 6.14
CA ILE A 350 45.87 -29.61 6.77
C ILE A 350 45.81 -30.55 7.99
N PRO A 351 44.81 -30.47 8.89
CA PRO A 351 44.59 -31.49 9.93
C PRO A 351 44.47 -32.92 9.38
N ALA A 352 43.66 -33.15 8.33
CA ALA A 352 43.50 -34.48 7.71
C ALA A 352 44.85 -35.07 7.25
N ALA A 353 45.63 -34.29 6.49
CA ALA A 353 46.94 -34.71 6.00
C ALA A 353 47.96 -34.97 7.12
N LEU A 354 47.95 -34.16 8.18
CA LEU A 354 48.80 -34.38 9.36
C LEU A 354 48.38 -35.62 10.17
N GLN A 355 47.11 -36.01 10.12
CA GLN A 355 46.60 -37.26 10.68
C GLN A 355 46.74 -38.47 9.73
N GLY A 356 47.26 -38.27 8.51
CA GLY A 356 47.58 -39.34 7.57
C GLY A 356 46.50 -39.68 6.55
N LEU A 357 45.44 -38.86 6.43
CA LEU A 357 44.40 -39.02 5.40
C LEU A 357 44.74 -38.25 4.11
N PRO A 358 44.23 -38.68 2.94
CA PRO A 358 44.31 -37.90 1.70
C PRO A 358 43.49 -36.60 1.81
N ASN A 359 43.70 -35.65 0.90
CA ASN A 359 42.95 -34.38 0.88
C ASN A 359 41.45 -34.63 0.65
N PRO A 360 40.56 -34.36 1.62
CA PRO A 360 39.14 -34.67 1.48
C PRO A 360 38.36 -33.60 0.69
N VAL A 361 38.95 -32.42 0.41
CA VAL A 361 38.36 -31.35 -0.41
C VAL A 361 39.28 -31.08 -1.60
N THR A 362 39.14 -31.87 -2.66
CA THR A 362 40.06 -31.87 -3.82
C THR A 362 40.16 -30.52 -4.55
N ARG A 363 39.08 -29.72 -4.53
CA ARG A 363 39.00 -28.37 -5.13
C ARG A 363 39.90 -27.34 -4.44
N ILE A 364 40.32 -27.60 -3.21
CA ILE A 364 41.22 -26.73 -2.43
C ILE A 364 42.53 -27.47 -2.22
N ALA A 365 43.55 -27.11 -3.01
CA ALA A 365 44.88 -27.68 -2.89
C ALA A 365 45.51 -27.43 -1.50
N HIS A 366 46.38 -28.33 -1.07
CA HIS A 366 47.23 -28.13 0.09
C HIS A 366 48.32 -27.06 -0.19
N PRO A 367 48.83 -26.35 0.84
CA PRO A 367 50.02 -25.52 0.71
C PRO A 367 51.24 -26.31 0.22
N ASP A 368 52.14 -25.68 -0.52
CA ASP A 368 53.24 -26.37 -1.23
C ASP A 368 54.17 -27.16 -0.31
N TRP A 369 54.48 -26.64 0.89
CA TRP A 369 55.28 -27.35 1.88
C TRP A 369 54.63 -28.68 2.29
N LEU A 370 53.30 -28.71 2.46
CA LEU A 370 52.56 -29.91 2.86
C LEU A 370 52.44 -30.88 1.68
N SER A 371 52.18 -30.38 0.48
CA SER A 371 52.20 -31.15 -0.76
C SER A 371 53.55 -31.84 -0.98
N ASN A 372 54.66 -31.12 -0.77
CA ASN A 372 56.01 -31.66 -0.87
C ASN A 372 56.32 -32.63 0.28
N LYS A 373 55.83 -32.38 1.49
CA LYS A 373 55.97 -33.29 2.64
C LYS A 373 55.22 -34.63 2.44
N ILE A 374 54.07 -34.60 1.77
CA ILE A 374 53.33 -35.81 1.38
C ILE A 374 54.08 -36.57 0.28
N LYS A 375 54.59 -35.87 -0.77
CA LYS A 375 55.43 -36.49 -1.82
C LYS A 375 56.65 -37.16 -1.21
N ASN A 376 57.47 -36.43 -0.45
CA ASN A 376 58.66 -36.98 0.20
C ASN A 376 58.35 -38.18 1.12
N ARG A 377 57.15 -38.24 1.73
CA ARG A 377 56.71 -39.38 2.54
C ARG A 377 56.31 -40.60 1.69
N PHE A 378 55.74 -40.39 0.50
CA PHE A 378 55.52 -41.44 -0.50
C PHE A 378 56.84 -41.91 -1.13
N ASP A 379 57.70 -40.98 -1.53
CA ASP A 379 59.00 -41.27 -2.15
C ASP A 379 59.92 -42.05 -1.19
N ALA A 380 59.87 -41.76 0.11
CA ALA A 380 60.57 -42.53 1.15
C ALA A 380 60.00 -43.94 1.39
N ILE A 381 58.76 -44.22 0.97
CA ILE A 381 58.18 -45.58 0.94
C ILE A 381 58.53 -46.29 -0.38
N LEU A 382 58.90 -45.54 -1.42
CA LEU A 382 59.22 -46.01 -2.77
C LEU A 382 60.73 -46.06 -3.05
N GLN A 383 61.57 -46.26 -2.03
CA GLN A 383 63.01 -46.47 -2.24
C GLN A 383 63.21 -47.79 -3.04
N PRO A 384 63.73 -47.74 -4.29
CA PRO A 384 63.88 -48.94 -5.12
C PRO A 384 64.99 -49.84 -4.58
N LYS A 385 65.01 -51.10 -5.01
CA LYS A 385 66.19 -51.95 -4.78
C LYS A 385 67.34 -51.45 -5.66
N ILE A 386 68.57 -51.67 -5.21
CA ILE A 386 69.77 -51.22 -5.95
C ILE A 386 69.92 -51.89 -7.33
N THR A 387 69.22 -53.02 -7.56
CA THR A 387 69.01 -53.67 -8.86
C THR A 387 68.33 -52.76 -9.88
N ASP A 388 67.35 -51.98 -9.42
CA ASP A 388 66.39 -51.26 -10.26
C ASP A 388 67.01 -49.99 -10.87
N ILE A 389 68.23 -49.65 -10.43
CA ILE A 389 69.07 -48.55 -10.95
C ILE A 389 69.72 -48.93 -12.30
N PHE A 390 69.84 -50.23 -12.61
CA PHE A 390 70.51 -50.72 -13.81
C PHE A 390 69.57 -51.03 -14.98
N GLU A 391 68.25 -50.98 -14.80
CA GLU A 391 67.30 -51.21 -15.89
C GLU A 391 67.09 -49.97 -16.76
N LYS A 392 67.28 -50.15 -18.07
CA LYS A 392 67.32 -49.07 -19.07
C LYS A 392 65.90 -48.58 -19.42
N ARG A 393 65.41 -47.57 -18.70
CA ARG A 393 64.10 -46.93 -18.98
C ARG A 393 63.99 -46.43 -20.43
N ALA A 394 62.83 -46.69 -21.04
CA ALA A 394 62.43 -46.15 -22.33
C ALA A 394 62.01 -44.66 -22.22
N PRO A 395 62.14 -43.86 -23.30
CA PRO A 395 61.71 -42.46 -23.31
C PRO A 395 60.19 -42.32 -23.45
N VAL A 396 59.62 -41.35 -22.74
CA VAL A 396 58.28 -40.78 -22.99
C VAL A 396 58.41 -39.26 -22.93
N GLU A 397 57.65 -38.56 -23.76
CA GLU A 397 57.99 -37.23 -24.26
C GLU A 397 57.69 -36.08 -23.28
N LYS A 398 58.39 -34.96 -23.49
CA LYS A 398 58.04 -33.65 -22.96
C LYS A 398 58.07 -32.64 -24.09
N GLU A 399 56.90 -32.10 -24.44
CA GLU A 399 56.84 -30.90 -25.26
C GLU A 399 57.54 -29.74 -24.54
N SER A 400 58.25 -28.90 -25.30
CA SER A 400 59.14 -27.88 -24.77
C SER A 400 58.66 -26.47 -25.15
N PRO A 401 58.59 -25.52 -24.20
CA PRO A 401 58.24 -24.14 -24.50
C PRO A 401 59.41 -23.43 -25.22
N VAL A 402 59.06 -22.67 -26.26
CA VAL A 402 60.00 -21.95 -27.14
C VAL A 402 60.87 -20.94 -26.38
N ILE A 403 62.11 -20.77 -26.85
CA ILE A 403 63.12 -19.85 -26.31
C ILE A 403 63.32 -18.70 -27.30
N ASN A 404 63.38 -17.44 -26.81
CA ASN A 404 63.84 -16.29 -27.59
C ASN A 404 65.29 -15.93 -27.21
N GLU A 405 66.01 -15.33 -28.17
CA GLU A 405 67.45 -15.58 -28.40
C GLU A 405 68.45 -14.84 -27.49
N HIS A 406 68.04 -14.29 -26.35
CA HIS A 406 68.91 -13.46 -25.48
C HIS A 406 69.23 -14.08 -24.10
N GLY A 407 69.07 -15.39 -23.97
CA GLY A 407 70.00 -16.23 -23.19
C GLY A 407 70.08 -16.07 -21.66
N LYS A 408 69.22 -15.29 -21.00
CA LYS A 408 69.19 -15.16 -19.53
C LYS A 408 67.83 -15.49 -18.92
N ARG A 409 67.81 -16.46 -18.01
CA ARG A 409 66.78 -16.60 -16.97
C ARG A 409 67.40 -16.18 -15.64
N VAL A 410 66.68 -15.37 -14.86
CA VAL A 410 67.04 -14.98 -13.49
C VAL A 410 65.91 -15.42 -12.56
N ARG A 411 66.26 -15.76 -11.32
CA ARG A 411 65.35 -15.87 -10.17
C ARG A 411 65.75 -14.80 -9.16
N ASP A 412 64.79 -14.26 -8.43
CA ASP A 412 65.04 -13.54 -7.17
C ASP A 412 65.73 -14.51 -6.16
N ASP A 413 66.66 -14.09 -5.30
CA ASP A 413 66.48 -13.18 -4.15
C ASP A 413 67.83 -12.53 -3.67
N ASP A 414 67.82 -11.87 -2.50
CA ASP A 414 68.95 -11.45 -1.63
C ASP A 414 69.74 -10.13 -1.91
N VAL A 415 69.08 -9.00 -1.56
CA VAL A 415 69.46 -8.03 -0.48
C VAL A 415 70.86 -7.32 -0.45
N GLU A 416 70.83 -5.99 -0.73
CA GLU A 416 71.63 -4.86 -0.14
C GLU A 416 73.19 -4.80 -0.26
N PRO A 417 73.85 -3.63 0.03
CA PRO A 417 73.43 -2.22 0.03
C PRO A 417 74.48 -1.25 -0.64
N VAL A 418 74.41 0.06 -0.31
CA VAL A 418 75.45 1.14 -0.37
C VAL A 418 75.26 2.24 -1.46
N ALA A 419 75.77 3.43 -1.10
CA ALA A 419 75.73 4.79 -1.66
C ALA A 419 76.24 4.93 -3.13
N GLU A 420 76.17 6.08 -3.82
CA GLU A 420 76.24 7.47 -3.30
C GLU A 420 75.58 8.55 -4.20
N ARG A 421 75.70 9.81 -3.76
CA ARG A 421 75.30 11.11 -4.34
C ARG A 421 75.87 11.31 -5.77
N ILE A 422 75.38 12.22 -6.62
CA ILE A 422 75.47 13.70 -6.52
C ILE A 422 74.44 14.34 -7.50
N ASP A 423 73.63 15.29 -7.00
CA ASP A 423 73.48 16.72 -7.40
C ASP A 423 73.69 17.13 -8.90
N GLU A 424 73.06 18.16 -9.49
CA GLU A 424 72.03 19.12 -9.03
C GLU A 424 71.29 19.81 -10.22
N GLU A 425 70.60 20.93 -9.92
CA GLU A 425 69.87 21.92 -10.74
C GLU A 425 70.40 22.26 -12.19
N ASN A 426 69.71 22.97 -13.11
CA ASN A 426 68.86 24.16 -12.91
C ASN A 426 67.93 24.60 -14.09
N LYS A 427 67.03 25.54 -13.75
CA LYS A 427 66.29 26.62 -14.49
C LYS A 427 66.64 26.84 -16.00
N GLU A 428 65.77 27.34 -16.88
CA GLU A 428 64.39 27.94 -16.82
C GLU A 428 63.75 27.82 -18.26
N ASN A 429 62.66 28.46 -18.77
CA ASN A 429 61.81 29.60 -18.37
C ASN A 429 60.39 29.52 -19.03
N GLU A 430 59.54 30.51 -18.79
CA GLU A 430 58.30 30.81 -19.56
C GLU A 430 58.51 32.06 -20.48
N PRO A 431 57.48 32.75 -21.06
CA PRO A 431 56.08 32.39 -21.36
C PRO A 431 55.59 32.77 -22.77
N LYS A 432 54.45 32.22 -23.21
CA LYS A 432 53.42 33.01 -23.94
C LYS A 432 52.01 32.42 -23.88
N LYS A 433 51.01 33.31 -23.80
CA LYS A 433 49.59 33.00 -23.60
C LYS A 433 48.90 32.58 -24.89
N GLN A 434 47.90 31.71 -24.78
CA GLN A 434 46.57 32.02 -25.33
C GLN A 434 45.43 31.43 -24.49
N ARG A 435 44.25 32.06 -24.63
CA ARG A 435 42.95 31.74 -24.00
C ARG A 435 42.14 30.87 -24.98
N SER A 436 41.10 30.11 -24.62
CA SER A 436 40.44 29.83 -23.33
C SER A 436 39.33 28.79 -23.50
N GLN A 437 39.08 27.95 -22.48
CA GLN A 437 37.74 27.50 -22.11
C GLN A 437 37.75 27.01 -20.65
N ALA A 438 36.85 27.51 -19.81
CA ALA A 438 36.89 27.32 -18.36
C ALA A 438 35.73 26.45 -17.86
N GLU A 439 35.84 25.13 -18.05
CA GLU A 439 35.00 24.19 -17.30
C GLU A 439 35.27 24.31 -15.80
N ALA A 440 34.20 24.42 -14.99
CA ALA A 440 34.29 24.66 -13.55
C ALA A 440 34.70 23.41 -12.74
N LYS A 441 35.96 22.97 -12.90
CA LYS A 441 36.55 21.89 -12.08
C LYS A 441 36.50 22.25 -10.59
N ASN A 442 35.73 21.48 -9.81
CA ASN A 442 35.63 21.68 -8.36
C ASN A 442 36.88 21.17 -7.63
N GLY A 443 37.89 22.03 -7.53
CA GLY A 443 39.03 21.82 -6.63
C GLY A 443 38.65 21.90 -5.13
N PRO A 444 39.52 21.40 -4.23
CA PRO A 444 39.26 21.40 -2.79
C PRO A 444 39.15 22.81 -2.19
N LEU A 445 38.32 22.94 -1.16
CA LEU A 445 37.99 24.21 -0.49
C LEU A 445 39.12 24.71 0.44
N VAL A 446 40.06 25.47 -0.12
CA VAL A 446 41.12 26.18 0.62
C VAL A 446 40.50 27.09 1.71
N ARG A 447 41.09 27.08 2.92
CA ARG A 447 40.59 27.83 4.08
C ARG A 447 40.98 29.32 3.99
N LYS A 448 40.01 30.16 3.65
CA LYS A 448 40.11 31.63 3.71
C LYS A 448 39.88 32.16 5.14
N THR A 449 40.45 33.31 5.47
CA THR A 449 40.41 33.95 6.81
C THR A 449 40.24 35.46 6.72
N LEU A 450 39.41 36.03 7.59
CA LEU A 450 39.06 37.46 7.60
C LEU A 450 40.28 38.40 7.61
N ALA A 451 41.35 38.03 8.33
CA ALA A 451 42.56 38.84 8.50
C ALA A 451 43.58 38.75 7.34
N LYS A 452 43.46 37.78 6.42
CA LYS A 452 44.35 37.66 5.25
C LYS A 452 43.65 37.90 3.92
N ASP A 453 42.35 37.62 3.86
CA ASP A 453 41.58 37.61 2.61
C ASP A 453 40.46 38.67 2.58
N GLY A 454 40.24 39.37 3.69
CA GLY A 454 39.15 40.33 3.81
C GLY A 454 37.76 39.69 3.96
N PHE A 455 36.76 40.53 4.20
CA PHE A 455 35.41 40.10 4.59
C PHE A 455 34.70 39.30 3.48
N ASP A 456 34.71 39.77 2.24
CA ASP A 456 33.93 39.15 1.16
C ASP A 456 34.49 37.81 0.66
N GLU A 457 35.81 37.64 0.61
CA GLU A 457 36.44 36.35 0.32
C GLU A 457 36.12 35.32 1.42
N TRP A 458 36.29 35.73 2.69
CA TRP A 458 35.99 34.90 3.85
C TRP A 458 34.51 34.56 3.93
N LEU A 459 33.62 35.51 3.64
CA LEU A 459 32.17 35.31 3.61
C LEU A 459 31.73 34.47 2.39
N ARG A 460 32.39 34.58 1.23
CA ARG A 460 32.17 33.67 0.09
C ARG A 460 32.61 32.24 0.42
N TYR A 461 33.78 32.07 1.05
CA TYR A 461 34.23 30.78 1.59
C TYR A 461 33.24 30.22 2.62
N LEU A 462 32.80 31.01 3.60
CA LEU A 462 31.82 30.58 4.60
C LEU A 462 30.46 30.26 3.98
N LYS A 463 29.93 31.08 3.06
CA LYS A 463 28.68 30.78 2.32
C LYS A 463 28.79 29.49 1.51
N LYS A 464 29.93 29.22 0.85
CA LYS A 464 30.16 27.94 0.12
C LYS A 464 30.28 26.75 1.09
N LYS A 465 31.04 26.91 2.18
CA LYS A 465 31.19 25.91 3.27
C LYS A 465 29.88 25.59 3.98
N TRP A 466 29.07 26.60 4.31
CA TRP A 466 27.74 26.44 4.90
C TRP A 466 26.73 25.88 3.90
N ARG A 467 26.85 26.16 2.60
CA ARG A 467 26.01 25.51 1.58
C ARG A 467 26.28 24.00 1.54
N LEU A 468 27.56 23.57 1.52
CA LEU A 468 27.90 22.15 1.70
C LEU A 468 27.40 21.60 3.05
N ALA A 469 27.66 22.30 4.15
CA ALA A 469 27.28 21.85 5.50
C ALA A 469 25.76 21.90 5.81
N ARG A 470 24.95 22.57 4.99
CA ARG A 470 23.48 22.41 5.00
C ARG A 470 23.07 21.14 4.26
N ILE A 471 23.71 20.84 3.13
CA ILE A 471 23.45 19.63 2.33
C ILE A 471 23.84 18.37 3.12
N THR A 472 24.97 18.38 3.84
CA THR A 472 25.38 17.29 4.76
C THR A 472 24.80 17.42 6.19
N GLY A 473 24.05 18.49 6.46
CA GLY A 473 23.61 18.87 7.80
C GLY A 473 22.18 18.46 8.15
N ALA A 474 21.39 18.00 7.17
CA ALA A 474 19.99 17.60 7.37
C ALA A 474 19.88 16.44 8.39
N ASP A 475 20.79 15.47 8.33
CA ASP A 475 20.77 14.26 9.15
C ASP A 475 21.22 14.51 10.61
N LYS A 476 21.93 15.62 10.88
CA LYS A 476 22.67 15.81 12.15
C LYS A 476 21.84 16.33 13.34
N ARG A 477 20.52 16.39 13.22
CA ARG A 477 19.63 16.94 14.27
C ARG A 477 19.14 15.93 15.31
N LYS A 478 19.59 14.66 15.28
CA LYS A 478 19.10 13.59 16.18
C LYS A 478 20.07 13.08 17.25
N GLU A 479 21.33 13.52 17.27
CA GLU A 479 22.35 13.03 18.23
C GLU A 479 22.99 14.18 19.04
N ARG A 480 22.18 14.89 19.82
CA ARG A 480 22.64 15.74 20.93
C ARG A 480 21.76 15.51 22.16
N GLY A 481 22.36 15.52 23.34
CA GLY A 481 21.63 15.45 24.60
C GLY A 481 20.78 16.71 24.82
N ALA A 482 19.58 16.51 25.38
CA ALA A 482 18.52 17.53 25.42
C ALA A 482 18.97 18.84 26.07
N THR A 483 19.02 19.90 25.26
CA THR A 483 19.29 21.27 25.74
C THR A 483 18.10 21.84 26.54
N MET A 484 18.29 22.95 27.26
CA MET A 484 17.21 23.59 28.02
C MET A 484 16.00 23.96 27.13
N VAL A 485 16.26 24.45 25.91
CA VAL A 485 15.24 24.71 24.88
C VAL A 485 14.50 23.43 24.50
N GLU A 486 15.19 22.29 24.48
CA GLU A 486 14.64 21.00 24.06
C GLU A 486 13.73 20.38 25.13
N ARG A 487 14.00 20.65 26.42
CA ARG A 487 13.04 20.37 27.52
C ARG A 487 11.83 21.29 27.49
N MET A 488 12.00 22.55 27.12
CA MET A 488 10.87 23.47 26.92
C MET A 488 10.02 23.05 25.70
N VAL A 489 10.66 22.50 24.67
CA VAL A 489 9.99 21.89 23.50
C VAL A 489 9.34 20.54 23.83
N SER A 490 9.86 19.73 24.76
CA SER A 490 9.16 18.51 25.21
C SER A 490 7.91 18.86 26.02
N LEU A 491 8.01 19.77 27.00
CA LEU A 491 6.87 20.26 27.79
C LEU A 491 5.75 20.86 26.92
N THR A 492 6.10 21.60 25.87
CA THR A 492 5.11 22.11 24.91
C THR A 492 4.56 21.00 24.01
N ARG A 493 5.36 20.02 23.56
CA ARG A 493 4.85 18.82 22.83
C ARG A 493 3.90 17.98 23.69
N GLU A 494 4.18 17.84 24.98
CA GLU A 494 3.32 17.17 25.95
C GLU A 494 2.01 17.95 26.13
N ALA A 495 2.06 19.27 26.32
CA ALA A 495 0.87 20.12 26.34
C ALA A 495 0.05 20.08 25.03
N MET A 496 0.70 19.91 23.87
CA MET A 496 0.01 19.70 22.58
C MET A 496 -0.67 18.32 22.45
N ARG A 497 -0.32 17.34 23.29
CA ARG A 497 -0.97 16.02 23.31
C ARG A 497 -2.35 16.07 23.95
N ASP A 498 -2.50 16.87 25.00
CA ASP A 498 -3.71 16.92 25.81
C ASP A 498 -4.76 17.95 25.33
N ARG A 499 -4.51 18.56 24.17
CA ARG A 499 -5.40 19.52 23.50
C ARG A 499 -6.14 18.85 22.35
N THR A 500 -7.41 19.24 22.14
CA THR A 500 -8.16 18.87 20.94
C THR A 500 -7.69 19.70 19.75
N TRP A 501 -7.35 19.02 18.66
CA TRP A 501 -6.84 19.58 17.42
C TRP A 501 -8.01 19.85 16.46
N GLN A 502 -8.18 21.10 16.04
CA GLN A 502 -9.15 21.46 15.00
C GLN A 502 -8.46 21.35 13.63
N VAL A 503 -8.74 20.29 12.88
CA VAL A 503 -8.12 20.05 11.58
C VAL A 503 -8.79 20.92 10.52
N LEU A 504 -8.01 21.79 9.88
CA LEU A 504 -8.48 22.74 8.87
C LEU A 504 -8.42 22.18 7.46
N SER A 505 -7.32 21.50 7.13
CA SER A 505 -7.09 20.87 5.82
C SER A 505 -6.08 19.74 5.93
N VAL A 506 -6.26 18.70 5.11
CA VAL A 506 -5.34 17.58 4.89
C VAL A 506 -4.94 17.62 3.41
N GLU A 507 -3.65 17.76 3.13
CA GLU A 507 -3.15 18.08 1.79
C GLU A 507 -2.12 17.04 1.33
N GLU A 508 -2.25 16.53 0.11
CA GLU A 508 -1.30 15.55 -0.44
C GLU A 508 0.09 16.17 -0.62
N THR A 509 1.16 15.47 -0.21
CA THR A 509 2.53 15.90 -0.51
C THR A 509 3.09 15.25 -1.77
N ARG A 510 4.29 15.67 -2.20
CA ARG A 510 5.03 15.02 -3.30
C ARG A 510 5.52 13.60 -2.97
N THR A 511 5.29 13.11 -1.75
CA THR A 511 5.64 11.77 -1.31
C THR A 511 4.35 11.03 -0.94
N ALA A 512 4.09 9.90 -1.61
CA ALA A 512 2.95 9.04 -1.31
C ALA A 512 2.92 8.63 0.18
N SER A 513 1.71 8.36 0.69
CA SER A 513 1.48 8.04 2.11
C SER A 513 1.86 9.15 3.11
N ILE A 514 2.24 10.36 2.66
CA ILE A 514 2.56 11.51 3.53
C ILE A 514 1.71 12.73 3.13
N TYR A 515 1.02 13.27 4.12
CA TYR A 515 0.08 14.40 4.00
C TYR A 515 0.54 15.56 4.89
N ASN A 516 0.38 16.80 4.45
CA ASN A 516 0.42 17.95 5.35
C ASN A 516 -0.93 18.00 6.09
N VAL A 517 -0.91 18.30 7.38
CA VAL A 517 -2.13 18.51 8.17
C VAL A 517 -2.05 19.88 8.82
N TRP A 518 -2.99 20.75 8.49
CA TRP A 518 -3.12 22.07 9.07
C TRP A 518 -4.10 22.04 10.24
N VAL A 519 -3.68 22.59 11.38
CA VAL A 519 -4.41 22.50 12.63
C VAL A 519 -4.52 23.86 13.30
N ALA A 520 -5.73 24.25 13.73
CA ALA A 520 -5.95 25.38 14.60
C ALA A 520 -5.92 24.95 16.08
N LEU A 521 -5.19 25.72 16.89
CA LEU A 521 -4.98 25.50 18.33
C LEU A 521 -4.95 26.86 19.04
N GLU A 522 -5.98 27.18 19.83
CA GLU A 522 -6.06 28.42 20.64
C GLU A 522 -5.74 29.71 19.84
N GLY A 523 -6.30 29.84 18.63
CA GLY A 523 -6.07 31.01 17.76
C GLY A 523 -4.72 31.03 17.04
N LYS A 524 -3.88 30.01 17.22
CA LYS A 524 -2.68 29.74 16.40
C LYS A 524 -2.98 28.67 15.35
N MET A 525 -2.15 28.61 14.33
CA MET A 525 -2.29 27.71 13.18
C MET A 525 -0.93 27.05 12.93
N ASP A 526 -0.86 25.74 13.08
CA ASP A 526 0.36 24.94 12.92
C ASP A 526 0.21 23.92 11.78
N ARG A 527 1.33 23.56 11.15
CA ARG A 527 1.39 22.59 10.04
C ARG A 527 2.21 21.38 10.44
N PHE A 528 1.56 20.24 10.53
CA PHE A 528 2.19 18.94 10.81
C PHE A 528 2.35 18.13 9.51
N GLN A 529 3.17 17.08 9.57
CA GLN A 529 3.23 16.06 8.53
C GLN A 529 2.74 14.74 9.12
N LEU A 530 1.66 14.22 8.55
CA LEU A 530 1.03 12.96 8.91
C LEU A 530 1.47 11.89 7.92
N ARG A 531 1.83 10.70 8.43
CA ARG A 531 2.04 9.51 7.61
C ARG A 531 0.81 8.62 7.74
N ILE A 532 0.17 8.31 6.61
CA ILE A 532 -1.02 7.45 6.55
C ILE A 532 -0.59 6.16 5.86
N PRO A 533 -0.47 5.02 6.57
CA PRO A 533 -0.09 3.77 5.94
C PRO A 533 -1.21 3.25 5.03
N ARG A 534 -0.82 2.53 3.97
CA ARG A 534 -1.76 1.69 3.22
C ARG A 534 -1.99 0.45 4.07
N VAL A 535 -3.23 0.16 4.40
CA VAL A 535 -3.64 -1.06 5.09
C VAL A 535 -4.39 -1.91 4.09
N VAL A 536 -4.09 -3.21 4.04
CA VAL A 536 -4.84 -4.20 3.24
C VAL A 536 -5.13 -5.42 4.11
N LEU A 537 -6.22 -6.12 3.80
CA LEU A 537 -6.67 -7.30 4.52
C LEU A 537 -6.56 -8.52 3.59
N ILE A 538 -5.70 -9.47 3.92
CA ILE A 538 -5.43 -10.67 3.09
C ILE A 538 -6.14 -11.87 3.73
N ASN A 539 -7.02 -12.52 2.95
CA ASN A 539 -7.69 -13.75 3.33
C ASN A 539 -6.86 -14.94 2.82
N GLU A 540 -6.11 -15.60 3.70
CA GLU A 540 -5.31 -16.79 3.35
C GLU A 540 -6.10 -18.07 3.66
N ARG A 541 -6.03 -19.07 2.77
CA ARG A 541 -6.69 -20.39 2.95
C ARG A 541 -6.04 -21.24 4.03
N GLU A 542 -4.78 -20.94 4.37
CA GLU A 542 -3.95 -21.63 5.36
C GLU A 542 -3.49 -20.64 6.44
N PRO A 543 -3.28 -21.09 7.69
CA PRO A 543 -2.77 -20.22 8.74
C PRO A 543 -1.32 -19.77 8.45
N VAL A 544 -0.97 -18.58 8.94
CA VAL A 544 0.39 -18.04 8.97
C VAL A 544 0.94 -18.17 10.39
N GLU A 545 2.09 -18.82 10.56
CA GLU A 545 2.77 -18.87 11.86
C GLU A 545 3.13 -17.46 12.36
N GLY A 546 2.86 -17.19 13.64
CA GLY A 546 3.23 -15.93 14.29
C GLY A 546 2.36 -14.70 13.93
N LYS A 547 1.15 -14.90 13.39
CA LYS A 547 0.16 -13.81 13.17
C LYS A 547 -1.19 -14.09 13.82
N GLU A 548 -1.80 -13.02 14.34
CA GLU A 548 -3.15 -13.05 14.90
C GLU A 548 -4.21 -12.93 13.79
N VAL A 549 -5.21 -13.79 13.81
CA VAL A 549 -6.33 -13.80 12.85
C VAL A 549 -7.39 -12.79 13.29
N ILE A 550 -7.82 -11.93 12.36
CA ILE A 550 -8.71 -10.81 12.64
C ILE A 550 -10.14 -11.14 12.19
N ARG A 551 -11.12 -10.81 13.03
CA ARG A 551 -12.55 -11.00 12.73
C ARG A 551 -13.11 -9.73 12.09
N ARG A 552 -13.42 -9.81 10.80
CA ARG A 552 -14.16 -8.81 10.02
C ARG A 552 -15.16 -9.50 9.09
N ILE A 553 -16.22 -8.80 8.71
CA ILE A 553 -17.18 -9.27 7.70
C ILE A 553 -16.72 -8.78 6.33
N LEU A 554 -16.48 -9.70 5.40
CA LEU A 554 -16.05 -9.39 4.03
C LEU A 554 -17.21 -8.87 3.17
N PRO A 555 -16.94 -8.16 2.06
CA PRO A 555 -17.96 -7.79 1.08
C PRO A 555 -18.72 -9.02 0.56
N HIS A 556 -20.01 -8.85 0.27
CA HIS A 556 -20.92 -9.92 -0.23
C HIS A 556 -20.86 -11.22 0.61
N ARG A 557 -20.63 -11.11 1.92
CA ARG A 557 -20.50 -12.24 2.88
C ARG A 557 -19.51 -13.34 2.43
N LYS A 558 -18.49 -13.00 1.63
CA LYS A 558 -17.47 -13.96 1.16
C LYS A 558 -16.82 -14.73 2.33
N PRO A 559 -16.48 -16.03 2.14
CA PRO A 559 -15.99 -16.88 3.22
C PRO A 559 -14.69 -16.36 3.83
N VAL A 560 -14.70 -16.17 5.15
CA VAL A 560 -13.53 -15.80 5.94
C VAL A 560 -12.77 -17.07 6.30
N HIS A 561 -11.53 -17.18 5.81
CA HIS A 561 -10.58 -18.21 6.22
C HIS A 561 -9.66 -17.63 7.30
N TYR A 562 -8.35 -17.49 7.02
CA TYR A 562 -7.40 -16.84 7.91
C TYR A 562 -7.16 -15.40 7.43
N LEU A 563 -7.99 -14.48 7.92
CA LEU A 563 -7.92 -13.05 7.57
C LEU A 563 -6.87 -12.32 8.42
N TYR A 564 -5.93 -11.66 7.75
CA TYR A 564 -4.80 -10.97 8.36
C TYR A 564 -4.69 -9.51 7.90
N GLU A 565 -4.39 -8.59 8.82
CA GLU A 565 -4.10 -7.19 8.49
C GLU A 565 -2.62 -7.01 8.13
N TYR A 566 -2.38 -6.47 6.94
CA TYR A 566 -1.06 -6.14 6.43
C TYR A 566 -0.94 -4.61 6.33
N ILE A 567 -0.30 -4.01 7.33
CA ILE A 567 0.02 -2.58 7.33
C ILE A 567 1.22 -2.32 6.40
N ILE A 568 0.92 -2.04 5.13
CA ILE A 568 1.84 -1.47 4.13
C ILE A 568 2.14 -0.01 4.51
N SER A 569 2.87 0.14 5.60
CA SER A 569 3.82 1.24 5.70
C SER A 569 5.03 0.86 4.84
N GLY A 570 5.53 1.75 4.00
CA GLY A 570 6.75 1.54 3.19
C GLY A 570 8.07 1.38 3.97
N VAL A 571 7.99 0.96 5.24
CA VAL A 571 9.08 0.50 6.11
C VAL A 571 8.50 -0.59 7.01
N SER A 572 8.31 -1.81 6.48
CA SER A 572 7.81 -2.94 7.28
C SER A 572 8.79 -3.29 8.41
N TRP A 573 8.24 -3.67 9.57
CA TRP A 573 9.01 -3.88 10.80
C TRP A 573 9.69 -5.25 10.83
N CYS A 574 11.02 -5.27 10.95
CA CYS A 574 11.75 -6.42 11.48
C CYS A 574 12.08 -6.16 12.96
N PRO A 575 11.66 -6.99 13.94
CA PRO A 575 11.81 -6.70 15.38
C PRO A 575 13.25 -6.61 15.94
N PHE A 576 14.28 -6.75 15.11
CA PHE A 576 15.68 -6.96 15.53
C PHE A 576 16.70 -5.92 15.00
N LEU A 577 16.27 -4.83 14.34
CA LEU A 577 17.19 -3.82 13.77
C LEU A 577 17.28 -2.52 14.60
N PRO A 578 18.48 -1.95 14.84
CA PRO A 578 18.64 -0.73 15.65
C PRO A 578 18.05 0.55 15.05
N PRO A 579 17.70 1.58 15.87
CA PRO A 579 16.97 2.78 15.42
C PRO A 579 17.62 3.60 14.29
N LEU A 580 18.94 3.52 14.13
CA LEU A 580 19.67 4.19 13.04
C LEU A 580 19.26 3.71 11.64
N PHE A 581 18.84 2.44 11.51
CA PHE A 581 18.44 1.88 10.20
C PHE A 581 17.10 2.46 9.72
N PHE A 582 16.21 2.80 10.64
CA PHE A 582 14.87 3.33 10.37
C PHE A 582 14.89 4.75 9.75
N LEU A 583 15.97 5.51 9.99
CA LEU A 583 16.12 6.87 9.43
C LEU A 583 16.59 6.86 7.97
N LEU A 584 17.46 5.91 7.60
CA LEU A 584 18.10 5.85 6.29
C LEU A 584 17.06 5.60 5.17
N ILE A 585 16.13 4.68 5.42
CA ILE A 585 15.05 4.32 4.49
C ILE A 585 14.10 5.52 4.24
N PHE A 586 13.86 6.33 5.28
CA PHE A 586 12.94 7.48 5.21
C PHE A 586 13.46 8.65 4.35
N ILE A 587 14.77 8.69 4.06
CA ILE A 587 15.41 9.80 3.33
C ILE A 587 15.76 9.38 1.88
N LEU A 588 16.05 8.10 1.64
CA LEU A 588 16.43 7.59 0.31
C LEU A 588 15.23 7.24 -0.60
N LEU A 589 14.04 6.96 -0.05
CA LEU A 589 12.84 6.66 -0.85
C LEU A 589 12.20 7.91 -1.48
N LYS A 590 12.91 8.51 -2.44
CA LYS A 590 12.37 9.50 -3.38
C LYS A 590 12.44 8.98 -4.82
N TYR A 591 11.33 9.17 -5.54
CA TYR A 591 11.23 9.01 -6.99
C TYR A 591 11.26 7.60 -7.59
N GLN A 592 10.83 6.58 -6.84
CA GLN A 592 9.88 5.61 -7.40
C GLN A 592 8.91 5.09 -6.32
N SER A 593 7.72 4.69 -6.75
CA SER A 593 6.58 4.33 -5.91
C SER A 593 6.73 2.93 -5.31
N THR A 594 7.38 2.84 -4.14
CA THR A 594 7.46 1.59 -3.35
C THR A 594 6.08 0.99 -3.05
N GLU A 595 5.03 1.81 -2.94
CA GLU A 595 3.65 1.34 -2.79
C GLU A 595 3.16 0.62 -4.05
N GLN A 596 3.45 1.11 -5.26
CA GLN A 596 3.09 0.41 -6.51
C GLN A 596 3.94 -0.84 -6.75
N ARG A 597 5.22 -0.82 -6.39
CA ARG A 597 6.07 -2.01 -6.47
C ARG A 597 5.61 -3.10 -5.50
N LEU A 598 5.33 -2.76 -4.24
CA LEU A 598 4.86 -3.73 -3.26
C LEU A 598 3.45 -4.23 -3.59
N MET A 599 2.55 -3.37 -4.12
CA MET A 599 1.27 -3.83 -4.65
C MET A 599 1.43 -4.72 -5.89
N GLY A 600 2.47 -4.52 -6.71
CA GLY A 600 2.87 -5.48 -7.75
C GLY A 600 3.27 -6.84 -7.16
N GLU A 601 4.19 -6.85 -6.20
CA GLU A 601 4.65 -8.05 -5.46
C GLU A 601 3.55 -8.71 -4.60
N ILE A 602 2.42 -8.04 -4.39
CA ILE A 602 1.21 -8.54 -3.70
C ILE A 602 0.19 -9.06 -4.71
N ASN A 603 0.00 -8.39 -5.85
CA ASN A 603 -0.84 -8.88 -6.94
C ASN A 603 -0.24 -10.11 -7.62
N GLU A 604 1.09 -10.19 -7.72
CA GLU A 604 1.81 -11.43 -8.11
C GLU A 604 1.49 -12.60 -7.16
N LYS A 605 1.14 -12.31 -5.90
CA LYS A 605 0.71 -13.31 -4.90
C LYS A 605 -0.80 -13.58 -4.90
N LEU A 606 -1.63 -12.78 -5.57
CA LEU A 606 -3.02 -13.18 -5.89
C LEU A 606 -3.03 -14.41 -6.80
N CYS A 607 -1.99 -14.60 -7.63
CA CYS A 607 -1.81 -15.80 -8.44
C CYS A 607 -1.35 -17.04 -7.64
N CYS A 608 -1.07 -16.91 -6.34
CA CYS A 608 -0.73 -18.05 -5.48
C CYS A 608 -2.00 -18.69 -4.91
N SER A 609 -2.21 -19.99 -5.16
CA SER A 609 -3.34 -20.83 -4.69
C SER A 609 -3.72 -20.70 -3.19
N ARG A 610 -2.80 -20.20 -2.36
CA ARG A 610 -2.96 -19.95 -0.92
C ARG A 610 -3.77 -18.70 -0.57
N VAL A 611 -3.82 -17.69 -1.44
CA VAL A 611 -4.54 -16.42 -1.20
C VAL A 611 -5.93 -16.48 -1.82
N GLU A 612 -6.97 -16.24 -1.03
CA GLU A 612 -8.37 -16.25 -1.49
C GLU A 612 -8.84 -14.85 -1.95
N GLY A 613 -8.25 -13.79 -1.42
CA GLY A 613 -8.48 -12.41 -1.85
C GLY A 613 -7.82 -11.35 -0.96
N ILE A 614 -7.67 -10.13 -1.49
CA ILE A 614 -6.97 -9.01 -0.84
C ILE A 614 -7.83 -7.74 -0.88
N TYR A 615 -8.38 -7.36 0.27
CA TYR A 615 -9.41 -6.34 0.44
C TYR A 615 -8.86 -5.03 1.04
N GLU A 616 -9.60 -3.93 0.89
CA GLU A 616 -9.13 -2.56 1.11
C GLU A 616 -7.84 -2.23 0.32
N SER A 617 -7.61 -2.97 -0.77
CA SER A 617 -6.51 -2.83 -1.70
C SER A 617 -6.62 -1.53 -2.50
N GLN A 618 -7.84 -1.11 -2.87
CA GLN A 618 -8.10 0.06 -3.71
C GLN A 618 -8.37 1.35 -2.93
N THR A 619 -8.69 1.25 -1.63
CA THR A 619 -9.18 2.37 -0.81
C THR A 619 -8.24 3.59 -0.76
N PRO A 620 -8.71 4.79 -1.17
CA PRO A 620 -7.88 6.00 -1.17
C PRO A 620 -7.36 6.39 0.22
N LEU A 621 -6.07 6.73 0.31
CA LEU A 621 -5.44 7.11 1.59
C LEU A 621 -6.03 8.40 2.19
N MET A 622 -6.44 9.36 1.36
CA MET A 622 -7.18 10.55 1.81
C MET A 622 -8.55 10.18 2.41
N PHE A 623 -9.28 9.24 1.81
CA PHE A 623 -10.57 8.80 2.35
C PHE A 623 -10.39 8.10 3.71
N ARG A 624 -9.38 7.22 3.82
CA ARG A 624 -8.98 6.59 5.09
C ARG A 624 -8.53 7.62 6.14
N ALA A 625 -7.96 8.76 5.75
CA ALA A 625 -7.68 9.88 6.64
C ALA A 625 -8.97 10.47 7.24
N LEU A 626 -9.96 10.73 6.38
CA LEU A 626 -11.17 11.46 6.72
C LEU A 626 -12.18 10.60 7.50
N THR A 627 -12.24 9.29 7.25
CA THR A 627 -13.03 8.36 8.08
C THR A 627 -12.49 8.29 9.51
N GLN A 628 -11.16 8.22 9.69
CA GLN A 628 -10.50 8.01 10.99
C GLN A 628 -10.25 9.28 11.82
N ILE A 629 -9.90 10.42 11.20
CA ILE A 629 -9.41 11.62 11.91
C ILE A 629 -10.51 12.68 12.07
N GLY A 630 -11.36 12.82 11.06
CA GLY A 630 -12.41 13.84 11.00
C GLY A 630 -11.90 15.29 11.13
N CYS A 631 -12.75 16.18 11.64
CA CYS A 631 -12.44 17.60 11.87
C CYS A 631 -11.86 17.91 13.26
N LEU A 632 -12.08 17.02 14.24
CA LEU A 632 -11.67 17.18 15.64
C LEU A 632 -10.98 15.89 16.10
N CYS A 633 -9.70 15.97 16.43
CA CYS A 633 -8.94 14.81 16.90
C CYS A 633 -8.08 15.14 18.12
N ARG A 634 -7.50 14.13 18.76
CA ARG A 634 -6.50 14.28 19.84
C ARG A 634 -5.37 13.29 19.58
N PRO A 635 -4.11 13.71 19.52
CA PRO A 635 -3.02 12.82 19.13
C PRO A 635 -2.67 11.85 20.27
N LEU A 636 -2.60 10.55 19.99
CA LEU A 636 -2.30 9.53 21.01
C LEU A 636 -0.91 9.71 21.64
N ALA A 637 0.04 10.33 20.92
CA ALA A 637 1.40 10.61 21.38
C ALA A 637 1.83 12.05 21.00
N PRO A 638 2.80 12.66 21.72
CA PRO A 638 3.28 14.01 21.42
C PRO A 638 3.84 14.13 19.99
N PRO A 639 3.56 15.22 19.25
CA PRO A 639 4.02 15.37 17.87
C PRO A 639 5.55 15.47 17.80
N ILE A 640 6.17 14.53 17.08
CA ILE A 640 7.62 14.47 16.83
C ILE A 640 8.00 15.53 15.78
N GLY A 641 7.86 16.80 16.18
CA GLY A 641 7.96 17.96 15.29
C GLY A 641 9.28 18.02 14.53
N GLY A 642 9.18 18.15 13.20
CA GLY A 642 10.30 18.28 12.28
C GLY A 642 10.96 19.67 12.27
N VAL A 643 11.85 19.88 11.30
CA VAL A 643 12.62 21.12 11.18
C VAL A 643 11.78 22.22 10.53
N TYR A 644 11.34 23.21 11.32
CA TYR A 644 10.93 24.49 10.78
C TYR A 644 12.11 25.15 10.04
N SER A 645 11.96 25.38 8.74
CA SER A 645 12.94 26.14 7.96
C SER A 645 12.84 27.63 8.29
N LEU A 646 13.96 28.24 8.68
CA LEU A 646 14.05 29.69 8.89
C LEU A 646 13.77 30.49 7.61
N GLU A 647 13.91 29.89 6.42
CA GLU A 647 13.58 30.52 5.14
C GLU A 647 12.05 30.52 4.90
N ALA A 648 11.31 29.52 5.38
CA ALA A 648 9.83 29.57 5.41
C ALA A 648 9.31 30.57 6.44
N ILE A 649 9.88 30.58 7.66
CA ILE A 649 9.51 31.54 8.72
C ILE A 649 9.77 33.00 8.28
N ARG A 650 10.79 33.26 7.46
CA ARG A 650 11.07 34.61 6.95
C ARG A 650 9.97 35.11 6.01
N VAL A 651 9.58 34.33 5.01
CA VAL A 651 8.50 34.72 4.07
C VAL A 651 7.17 34.92 4.83
N CYS A 652 6.83 34.04 5.78
CA CYS A 652 5.64 34.20 6.61
C CYS A 652 5.70 35.41 7.57
N ARG A 653 6.89 35.95 7.90
CA ARG A 653 7.03 37.13 8.76
C ARG A 653 6.79 38.45 8.04
N GLU A 654 6.94 38.48 6.72
CA GLU A 654 6.76 39.70 5.91
C GLU A 654 5.29 39.91 5.51
N ALA A 655 4.43 38.89 5.65
CA ALA A 655 3.01 38.90 5.26
C ALA A 655 2.02 38.88 6.44
N SER A 656 2.29 39.66 7.49
CA SER A 656 1.48 39.85 8.72
C SER A 656 1.40 38.65 9.70
N PRO A 657 1.36 38.88 11.03
CA PRO A 657 1.43 37.82 12.04
C PRO A 657 0.08 37.19 12.41
N LYS A 658 -0.93 37.22 11.53
CA LYS A 658 -2.27 36.65 11.78
C LYS A 658 -2.44 35.31 11.04
N PRO A 659 -3.13 34.31 11.62
CA PRO A 659 -3.47 33.09 10.90
C PRO A 659 -4.39 33.39 9.72
N ALA A 660 -4.09 32.83 8.54
CA ALA A 660 -4.79 33.11 7.30
C ALA A 660 -5.11 31.81 6.54
N LEU A 661 -6.31 31.77 5.94
CA LEU A 661 -6.80 30.68 5.09
C LEU A 661 -6.87 31.17 3.64
N LEU A 662 -6.40 30.35 2.69
CA LEU A 662 -6.37 30.71 1.28
C LEU A 662 -7.56 30.10 0.54
N CYS A 663 -8.51 30.93 0.11
CA CYS A 663 -9.62 30.49 -0.73
C CYS A 663 -9.17 30.43 -2.19
N LEU A 664 -9.21 29.24 -2.80
CA LEU A 664 -8.76 28.97 -4.17
C LEU A 664 -9.96 28.74 -5.09
N LEU A 665 -10.23 29.67 -6.01
CA LEU A 665 -11.17 29.49 -7.12
C LEU A 665 -10.40 28.95 -8.33
N ILE A 666 -10.46 27.63 -8.55
CA ILE A 666 -9.63 26.91 -9.54
C ILE A 666 -10.35 25.67 -10.11
N ASP A 667 -10.35 25.55 -11.45
CA ASP A 667 -10.93 24.39 -12.15
C ASP A 667 -10.06 23.13 -12.04
N GLU A 668 -8.74 23.27 -11.93
CA GLU A 668 -7.82 22.15 -11.65
C GLU A 668 -7.75 21.78 -10.16
N GLU A 669 -7.29 20.56 -9.87
CA GLU A 669 -7.01 20.13 -8.50
C GLU A 669 -5.91 20.99 -7.84
N PRO A 670 -6.05 21.35 -6.54
CA PRO A 670 -5.04 22.13 -5.82
C PRO A 670 -3.67 21.44 -5.82
N GLY A 671 -3.63 20.10 -5.74
CA GLY A 671 -2.41 19.31 -5.81
C GLY A 671 -1.71 19.34 -7.18
N ALA A 672 -2.42 19.68 -8.26
CA ALA A 672 -1.81 19.92 -9.58
C ALA A 672 -1.22 21.34 -9.65
N ILE A 673 -1.95 22.35 -9.19
CA ILE A 673 -1.48 23.74 -9.16
C ILE A 673 -0.31 23.90 -8.18
N ALA A 674 -0.33 23.28 -7.00
CA ALA A 674 0.73 23.33 -5.99
C ALA A 674 2.06 22.67 -6.43
N LYS A 675 2.06 21.87 -7.51
CA LYS A 675 3.29 21.41 -8.19
C LYS A 675 3.97 22.56 -8.96
N ARG A 676 3.17 23.43 -9.59
CA ARG A 676 3.61 24.63 -10.35
C ARG A 676 3.88 25.82 -9.42
N VAL A 677 2.92 26.19 -8.57
CA VAL A 677 2.99 27.31 -7.62
C VAL A 677 3.33 26.78 -6.22
N ILE A 678 4.62 26.54 -5.97
CA ILE A 678 5.11 25.89 -4.75
C ILE A 678 4.69 26.65 -3.46
N HIS A 679 4.54 27.96 -3.53
CA HIS A 679 4.18 28.81 -2.39
C HIS A 679 2.75 28.56 -1.85
N LEU A 680 1.87 27.89 -2.59
CA LEU A 680 0.54 27.51 -2.07
C LEU A 680 0.64 26.59 -0.85
N ASN A 681 1.66 25.73 -0.78
CA ASN A 681 1.93 24.83 0.34
C ASN A 681 2.37 25.54 1.65
N LEU A 682 2.35 26.88 1.69
CA LEU A 682 2.67 27.71 2.86
C LEU A 682 1.43 28.18 3.63
N PHE A 683 0.22 27.91 3.11
CA PHE A 683 -1.06 28.26 3.75
C PHE A 683 -2.05 27.10 3.62
N PRO A 684 -2.94 26.87 4.59
CA PRO A 684 -4.07 25.96 4.40
C PRO A 684 -4.99 26.55 3.33
N HIS A 685 -5.39 25.71 2.38
CA HIS A 685 -6.30 26.10 1.32
C HIS A 685 -7.71 25.51 1.47
N ILE A 686 -8.70 26.27 1.00
CA ILE A 686 -10.09 25.84 0.80
C ILE A 686 -10.40 26.05 -0.68
N ARG A 687 -10.78 25.00 -1.40
CA ARG A 687 -11.19 25.12 -2.81
C ARG A 687 -12.63 25.61 -2.90
N LEU A 688 -12.86 26.66 -3.68
CA LEU A 688 -14.20 27.11 -4.06
C LEU A 688 -14.62 26.36 -5.32
N HIS A 689 -15.54 25.40 -5.17
CA HIS A 689 -15.99 24.54 -6.26
C HIS A 689 -17.05 25.26 -7.12
N VAL A 690 -16.60 26.22 -7.93
CA VAL A 690 -17.45 26.98 -8.86
C VAL A 690 -16.84 26.90 -10.26
N GLN A 691 -17.57 26.29 -11.19
CA GLN A 691 -17.15 26.14 -12.59
C GLN A 691 -17.57 27.35 -13.43
N GLU A 692 -16.65 27.86 -14.26
CA GLU A 692 -16.94 28.91 -15.23
C GLU A 692 -17.25 28.35 -16.63
N PRO A 693 -18.15 28.98 -17.41
CA PRO A 693 -18.49 28.50 -18.74
C PRO A 693 -17.36 28.78 -19.73
N HIS A 694 -16.96 27.78 -20.52
CA HIS A 694 -15.83 27.90 -21.46
C HIS A 694 -15.98 29.02 -22.51
N SER A 695 -17.21 29.48 -22.79
CA SER A 695 -17.50 30.59 -23.70
C SER A 695 -17.41 31.99 -23.08
N LEU A 696 -17.00 32.13 -21.79
CA LEU A 696 -16.98 33.40 -21.06
C LEU A 696 -16.19 34.53 -21.76
N LEU A 697 -15.15 34.18 -22.53
CA LEU A 697 -14.28 35.12 -23.24
C LEU A 697 -14.72 35.39 -24.69
N ASN A 698 -15.75 34.71 -25.20
CA ASN A 698 -16.19 34.81 -26.60
C ASN A 698 -17.08 36.05 -26.86
N VAL A 699 -16.94 37.11 -26.05
CA VAL A 699 -17.80 38.31 -26.06
C VAL A 699 -16.93 39.55 -26.16
N MET A 700 -17.29 40.50 -27.03
CA MET A 700 -16.49 41.71 -27.28
C MET A 700 -16.30 42.58 -26.02
N GLU A 701 -17.27 42.61 -25.08
CA GLU A 701 -17.16 43.26 -23.77
C GLU A 701 -16.63 42.33 -22.65
N TRP A 702 -15.80 41.34 -22.95
CA TRP A 702 -15.36 40.34 -21.95
C TRP A 702 -14.77 40.97 -20.68
N GLN A 703 -14.11 42.13 -20.76
CA GLN A 703 -13.53 42.84 -19.60
C GLN A 703 -14.62 43.20 -18.59
N ARG A 704 -15.78 43.67 -19.05
CA ARG A 704 -16.93 44.06 -18.22
C ARG A 704 -17.61 42.83 -17.60
N VAL A 705 -17.73 41.76 -18.38
CA VAL A 705 -18.26 40.47 -17.93
C VAL A 705 -17.37 39.85 -16.85
N VAL A 706 -16.05 39.80 -17.08
CA VAL A 706 -15.05 39.26 -16.16
C VAL A 706 -14.94 40.13 -14.91
N ALA A 707 -14.92 41.46 -15.00
CA ALA A 707 -14.91 42.33 -13.81
C ALA A 707 -16.15 42.11 -12.92
N LYS A 708 -17.35 42.02 -13.53
CA LYS A 708 -18.60 41.72 -12.82
C LYS A 708 -18.59 40.32 -12.20
N ARG A 709 -18.03 39.31 -12.89
CA ARG A 709 -17.78 37.96 -12.35
C ARG A 709 -16.85 38.02 -11.15
N VAL A 710 -15.64 38.58 -11.27
CA VAL A 710 -14.64 38.64 -10.19
C VAL A 710 -15.22 39.27 -8.92
N CYS A 711 -15.93 40.39 -9.03
CA CYS A 711 -16.62 41.01 -7.89
C CYS A 711 -17.68 40.08 -7.29
N LYS A 712 -18.50 39.41 -8.12
CA LYS A 712 -19.49 38.43 -7.66
C LYS A 712 -18.86 37.24 -6.93
N HIS A 713 -17.76 36.68 -7.44
CA HIS A 713 -17.06 35.57 -6.77
C HIS A 713 -16.43 36.01 -5.44
N TYR A 714 -15.89 37.22 -5.36
CA TYR A 714 -15.37 37.77 -4.11
C TYR A 714 -16.47 37.86 -3.03
N PHE A 715 -17.61 38.50 -3.32
CA PHE A 715 -18.71 38.61 -2.35
C PHE A 715 -19.37 37.25 -2.05
N ASN A 716 -19.50 36.36 -3.05
CA ASN A 716 -20.01 35.01 -2.81
C ASN A 716 -19.05 34.13 -2.01
N SER A 717 -17.73 34.40 -2.00
CA SER A 717 -16.75 33.55 -1.28
C SER A 717 -17.05 33.43 0.21
N PHE A 718 -17.51 34.51 0.86
CA PHE A 718 -17.94 34.50 2.26
C PHE A 718 -19.16 33.59 2.50
N ILE A 719 -20.05 33.48 1.51
CA ILE A 719 -21.23 32.59 1.56
C ILE A 719 -20.79 31.14 1.39
N TYR A 720 -19.92 30.85 0.41
CA TYR A 720 -19.39 29.50 0.17
C TYR A 720 -18.57 28.97 1.35
N VAL A 721 -17.69 29.79 1.94
CA VAL A 721 -16.90 29.39 3.13
C VAL A 721 -17.79 29.12 4.34
N ARG A 722 -18.91 29.85 4.51
CA ARG A 722 -19.91 29.54 5.55
C ARG A 722 -20.63 28.22 5.25
N ASP A 723 -21.08 28.01 4.02
CA ASP A 723 -21.76 26.78 3.60
C ASP A 723 -20.86 25.54 3.79
N TYR A 724 -19.59 25.63 3.38
CA TYR A 724 -18.58 24.59 3.59
C TYR A 724 -18.24 24.39 5.08
N ALA A 725 -18.31 25.43 5.92
CA ALA A 725 -18.15 25.26 7.36
C ALA A 725 -19.31 24.47 7.99
N ASP A 726 -20.53 24.63 7.49
CA ASP A 726 -21.69 23.85 7.95
C ASP A 726 -21.63 22.39 7.48
N TRP A 727 -21.20 22.16 6.23
CA TRP A 727 -20.88 20.81 5.73
C TRP A 727 -19.76 20.15 6.54
N ALA A 728 -18.65 20.85 6.78
CA ALA A 728 -17.52 20.38 7.56
C ALA A 728 -17.91 19.99 9.00
N ARG A 729 -18.79 20.78 9.63
CA ARG A 729 -19.37 20.49 10.95
C ARG A 729 -20.18 19.19 10.92
N TYR A 730 -21.13 19.05 10.00
CA TYR A 730 -22.05 17.91 10.00
C TYR A 730 -21.38 16.61 9.53
N LEU A 731 -20.58 16.66 8.47
CA LEU A 731 -19.81 15.51 8.00
C LEU A 731 -18.64 15.14 8.92
N HIS A 732 -18.31 15.99 9.89
CA HIS A 732 -17.09 15.90 10.71
C HIS A 732 -15.83 15.73 9.84
N VAL A 733 -15.57 16.67 8.93
CA VAL A 733 -14.36 16.69 8.07
C VAL A 733 -13.70 18.07 8.07
N PRO A 734 -12.38 18.18 7.78
CA PRO A 734 -11.71 19.47 7.65
C PRO A 734 -12.33 20.32 6.54
N ILE A 735 -12.48 21.63 6.76
CA ILE A 735 -13.13 22.54 5.81
C ILE A 735 -12.43 22.61 4.44
N GLY A 736 -11.10 22.47 4.40
CA GLY A 736 -10.33 22.38 3.15
C GLY A 736 -10.53 21.07 2.37
N CYS A 737 -11.15 20.05 3.00
CA CYS A 737 -11.38 18.73 2.41
C CYS A 737 -12.84 18.50 1.98
N VAL A 738 -13.72 19.51 2.07
CA VAL A 738 -15.11 19.42 1.56
C VAL A 738 -15.07 19.38 0.01
N PRO A 739 -15.60 18.34 -0.64
CA PRO A 739 -15.61 18.23 -2.10
C PRO A 739 -16.77 19.03 -2.73
N ASN A 740 -16.74 19.15 -4.07
CA ASN A 740 -17.79 19.80 -4.86
C ASN A 740 -19.18 19.20 -4.58
N ASP A 741 -19.26 17.88 -4.40
CA ASP A 741 -20.50 17.16 -4.15
C ASP A 741 -20.54 16.53 -2.74
N ALA A 742 -20.63 17.41 -1.74
CA ALA A 742 -20.63 17.04 -0.32
C ALA A 742 -21.77 16.09 0.07
N GLY A 743 -22.88 16.05 -0.67
CA GLY A 743 -23.98 15.11 -0.45
C GLY A 743 -23.62 13.66 -0.78
N LEU A 744 -22.99 13.41 -1.93
CA LEU A 744 -22.51 12.06 -2.30
C LEU A 744 -21.39 11.59 -1.36
N PHE A 745 -20.40 12.46 -1.15
CA PHE A 745 -19.28 12.17 -0.25
C PHE A 745 -19.72 11.99 1.21
N GLY A 746 -20.80 12.65 1.63
CA GLY A 746 -21.39 12.46 2.94
C GLY A 746 -21.95 11.06 3.16
N LEU A 747 -22.63 10.51 2.14
CA LEU A 747 -23.11 9.12 2.16
C LEU A 747 -21.94 8.12 2.20
N ASP A 748 -20.94 8.28 1.34
CA ASP A 748 -19.71 7.46 1.39
C ASP A 748 -19.06 7.49 2.79
N LEU A 749 -18.88 8.68 3.35
CA LEU A 749 -18.18 8.88 4.62
C LEU A 749 -18.96 8.31 5.82
N PHE A 750 -20.28 8.53 5.88
CA PHE A 750 -21.12 8.01 6.95
C PHE A 750 -21.29 6.49 6.83
N PHE A 751 -21.49 5.97 5.61
CA PHE A 751 -21.62 4.53 5.39
C PHE A 751 -20.31 3.80 5.70
N ALA A 752 -19.16 4.33 5.28
CA ALA A 752 -17.84 3.80 5.65
C ALA A 752 -17.63 3.76 7.17
N ARG A 753 -17.99 4.84 7.88
CA ARG A 753 -17.85 4.89 9.35
C ARG A 753 -18.77 3.89 10.04
N ASN A 754 -19.99 3.68 9.56
CA ASN A 754 -20.93 2.73 10.15
C ASN A 754 -20.59 1.26 9.79
N LEU A 755 -20.13 0.96 8.57
CA LEU A 755 -19.53 -0.32 8.20
C LEU A 755 -18.33 -0.65 9.11
N GLN A 756 -17.41 0.30 9.30
CA GLN A 756 -16.24 0.10 10.16
C GLN A 756 -16.61 -0.15 11.64
N ARG A 757 -17.64 0.53 12.16
CA ARG A 757 -18.21 0.30 13.51
C ARG A 757 -18.84 -1.09 13.63
N ALA A 758 -19.55 -1.55 12.61
CA ALA A 758 -20.20 -2.86 12.55
C ALA A 758 -19.23 -4.03 12.26
N GLY A 759 -17.93 -3.76 12.11
CA GLY A 759 -16.93 -4.80 11.86
C GLY A 759 -16.81 -5.25 10.40
N HIS A 760 -17.43 -4.54 9.45
CA HIS A 760 -17.24 -4.81 8.02
C HIS A 760 -15.87 -4.32 7.53
N VAL A 761 -15.44 -4.91 6.41
CA VAL A 761 -14.34 -4.44 5.55
C VAL A 761 -14.89 -3.45 4.52
N LEU A 762 -14.13 -2.40 4.19
CA LEU A 762 -14.54 -1.46 3.13
C LEU A 762 -14.19 -2.00 1.73
N TRP A 763 -15.18 -2.03 0.85
CA TRP A 763 -14.97 -2.21 -0.59
C TRP A 763 -14.66 -0.89 -1.32
N ALA A 764 -14.23 0.14 -0.58
CA ALA A 764 -14.13 1.51 -1.07
C ALA A 764 -13.08 1.64 -2.18
N SER A 765 -13.52 2.14 -3.34
CA SER A 765 -12.81 2.05 -4.62
C SER A 765 -12.92 3.39 -5.39
N PRO A 766 -11.86 3.87 -6.06
CA PRO A 766 -11.92 5.00 -6.97
C PRO A 766 -12.29 4.60 -8.41
N SER A 767 -12.64 3.33 -8.65
CA SER A 767 -13.10 2.81 -9.94
C SER A 767 -14.60 2.50 -9.88
N SER A 768 -15.23 2.30 -11.05
CA SER A 768 -16.66 1.98 -11.17
C SER A 768 -17.04 0.56 -10.71
N ARG A 769 -16.21 -0.09 -9.90
CA ARG A 769 -16.47 -1.41 -9.29
C ARG A 769 -16.01 -1.42 -7.83
N PRO A 770 -16.75 -2.08 -6.93
CA PRO A 770 -16.33 -2.28 -5.55
C PRO A 770 -15.04 -3.11 -5.46
N ASP A 771 -14.23 -2.90 -4.42
CA ASP A 771 -13.06 -3.74 -4.10
C ASP A 771 -13.54 -5.06 -3.45
N LEU A 772 -13.57 -6.13 -4.25
CA LEU A 772 -14.11 -7.44 -3.91
C LEU A 772 -13.00 -8.49 -3.71
N GLY A 773 -11.76 -8.05 -3.52
CA GLY A 773 -10.62 -8.88 -3.14
C GLY A 773 -9.75 -9.38 -4.30
N GLY A 774 -9.83 -8.78 -5.49
CA GLY A 774 -9.18 -9.27 -6.71
C GLY A 774 -10.08 -10.14 -7.60
N LYS A 775 -11.39 -10.16 -7.31
CA LYS A 775 -12.43 -10.92 -8.03
C LYS A 775 -13.49 -10.01 -8.67
N GLU A 776 -13.10 -8.77 -9.00
CA GLU A 776 -13.98 -7.74 -9.57
C GLU A 776 -14.31 -8.00 -11.06
N LEU A 777 -13.60 -8.94 -11.70
CA LEU A 777 -13.82 -9.38 -13.08
C LEU A 777 -14.53 -10.74 -13.17
N ASP A 778 -14.33 -11.62 -12.18
CA ASP A 778 -14.98 -12.94 -12.10
C ASP A 778 -16.50 -12.82 -12.08
N ASP A 779 -17.01 -11.76 -11.44
CA ASP A 779 -18.43 -11.46 -11.42
C ASP A 779 -18.90 -10.81 -12.73
N LEU A 780 -19.20 -11.65 -13.71
CA LEU A 780 -19.78 -11.28 -14.99
C LEU A 780 -21.09 -10.47 -14.85
N ARG A 781 -21.78 -10.54 -13.70
CA ARG A 781 -23.02 -9.81 -13.40
C ARG A 781 -22.79 -8.33 -13.09
N LEU A 782 -21.54 -7.93 -12.82
CA LEU A 782 -21.07 -6.53 -12.80
C LEU A 782 -20.80 -5.96 -14.20
N SER A 783 -20.78 -6.81 -15.23
CA SER A 783 -20.77 -6.44 -16.65
C SER A 783 -22.13 -6.64 -17.33
N ALA A 784 -23.11 -7.20 -16.62
CA ALA A 784 -24.45 -7.47 -17.13
C ALA A 784 -25.43 -6.28 -17.00
N GLU A 785 -24.95 -5.07 -16.70
CA GLU A 785 -25.75 -3.83 -16.71
C GLU A 785 -26.10 -3.35 -18.13
N TRP A 786 -26.27 -4.28 -19.08
CA TRP A 786 -26.84 -4.01 -20.40
C TRP A 786 -28.36 -3.88 -20.29
N LYS A 787 -28.80 -2.82 -19.60
CA LYS A 787 -30.17 -2.33 -19.74
C LYS A 787 -30.43 -2.04 -21.22
N PRO A 788 -31.48 -2.59 -21.86
CA PRO A 788 -31.74 -2.35 -23.27
C PRO A 788 -32.07 -0.87 -23.49
N LEU A 789 -31.21 -0.17 -24.24
CA LEU A 789 -31.34 1.27 -24.55
C LEU A 789 -32.64 1.62 -25.31
N THR A 790 -33.44 0.63 -25.70
CA THR A 790 -34.71 0.78 -26.43
C THR A 790 -35.95 0.67 -25.52
N ALA A 791 -35.80 0.38 -24.23
CA ALA A 791 -36.92 0.20 -23.31
C ALA A 791 -36.75 0.94 -21.97
N ASP A 792 -37.85 1.39 -21.38
CA ASP A 792 -37.89 2.03 -20.08
C ASP A 792 -38.27 1.01 -18.99
N GLU A 793 -37.26 0.38 -18.37
CA GLU A 793 -37.52 -0.59 -17.29
C GLU A 793 -38.01 0.04 -15.97
N THR A 794 -38.22 1.37 -15.92
CA THR A 794 -38.86 2.01 -14.76
C THR A 794 -40.38 1.93 -14.84
N VAL A 795 -40.94 1.64 -16.01
CA VAL A 795 -42.38 1.39 -16.22
C VAL A 795 -42.70 -0.03 -15.80
N LEU A 796 -43.58 -0.19 -14.80
CA LEU A 796 -43.92 -1.48 -14.20
C LEU A 796 -45.32 -1.94 -14.61
N LEU A 797 -46.24 -0.98 -14.73
CA LEU A 797 -47.57 -1.16 -15.30
C LEU A 797 -47.82 -0.01 -16.28
N ASN A 798 -48.35 -0.32 -17.46
CA ASN A 798 -48.83 0.68 -18.40
C ASN A 798 -49.92 0.07 -19.29
N THR A 799 -51.14 0.58 -19.14
CA THR A 799 -52.32 0.14 -19.88
C THR A 799 -52.75 1.28 -20.82
N PRO A 800 -52.41 1.22 -22.12
CA PRO A 800 -52.95 2.14 -23.11
C PRO A 800 -54.47 2.16 -23.01
N SER A 801 -55.04 3.35 -22.83
CA SER A 801 -56.46 3.50 -22.49
C SER A 801 -56.98 4.90 -22.79
N PHE A 802 -58.28 4.98 -23.04
CA PHE A 802 -59.05 6.21 -23.04
C PHE A 802 -60.02 6.20 -21.87
N SER A 803 -59.87 7.15 -20.96
CA SER A 803 -60.76 7.34 -19.81
C SER A 803 -61.55 8.64 -19.97
N GLY A 804 -62.86 8.48 -20.09
CA GLY A 804 -63.84 9.57 -19.92
C GLY A 804 -64.10 9.90 -18.44
N THR A 805 -63.63 9.07 -17.52
CA THR A 805 -63.70 9.29 -16.08
C THR A 805 -62.49 10.05 -15.56
N VAL A 806 -62.66 10.72 -14.42
CA VAL A 806 -61.65 11.59 -13.82
C VAL A 806 -60.43 10.77 -13.41
N CYS A 807 -59.29 11.11 -14.01
CA CYS A 807 -58.02 10.45 -13.77
C CYS A 807 -57.09 11.39 -12.98
N ILE A 808 -56.37 10.85 -12.01
CA ILE A 808 -55.44 11.61 -11.16
C ILE A 808 -54.02 11.17 -11.45
N GLU A 809 -53.15 12.13 -11.71
CA GLU A 809 -51.70 11.93 -11.77
C GLU A 809 -51.07 12.29 -10.42
N PHE A 810 -50.43 11.32 -9.78
CA PHE A 810 -49.63 11.51 -8.57
C PHE A 810 -48.13 11.48 -8.89
N SER A 811 -47.39 12.42 -8.31
CA SER A 811 -45.96 12.25 -8.09
C SER A 811 -45.72 11.40 -6.86
N LEU A 812 -44.85 10.40 -6.99
CA LEU A 812 -44.32 9.62 -5.88
C LEU A 812 -42.98 10.25 -5.45
N GLU A 813 -43.05 11.19 -4.50
CA GLU A 813 -41.85 11.88 -4.00
C GLU A 813 -41.11 10.98 -3.01
N ALA A 814 -40.15 10.21 -3.53
CA ALA A 814 -39.36 9.25 -2.77
C ALA A 814 -38.30 9.86 -1.82
N VAL A 815 -38.69 10.87 -1.03
CA VAL A 815 -38.07 11.22 0.27
C VAL A 815 -37.90 9.96 1.12
N ALA A 816 -38.83 9.02 0.93
CA ALA A 816 -38.91 7.71 1.53
C ALA A 816 -37.91 6.65 1.03
N ARG A 817 -36.89 6.90 0.17
CA ARG A 817 -35.90 5.84 -0.13
C ARG A 817 -35.15 5.35 1.12
N GLY A 818 -34.99 6.20 2.14
CA GLY A 818 -34.52 5.80 3.47
C GLY A 818 -35.58 5.11 4.35
N ARG A 819 -36.88 5.29 4.06
CA ARG A 819 -38.01 4.68 4.79
C ARG A 819 -38.58 3.42 4.12
N LEU A 820 -38.29 3.19 2.83
CA LEU A 820 -38.47 1.90 2.15
C LEU A 820 -37.70 0.82 2.91
N LEU A 821 -36.45 1.13 3.28
CA LEU A 821 -35.65 0.34 4.18
C LEU A 821 -36.31 0.21 5.56
N GLU A 822 -37.01 1.23 6.10
CA GLU A 822 -37.77 1.09 7.36
C GLU A 822 -38.91 0.07 7.23
N ALA A 823 -39.73 0.15 6.18
CA ALA A 823 -40.84 -0.76 5.86
C ALA A 823 -40.42 -2.23 5.67
N GLU A 824 -39.19 -2.49 5.20
CA GLU A 824 -38.57 -3.82 5.11
C GLU A 824 -38.56 -4.60 6.45
N GLY A 825 -38.76 -3.92 7.59
CA GLY A 825 -38.85 -4.54 8.92
C GLY A 825 -40.21 -4.44 9.60
N ALA A 826 -41.28 -4.11 8.85
CA ALA A 826 -42.62 -3.93 9.40
C ALA A 826 -43.58 -5.10 9.12
N ASP A 827 -43.36 -5.85 8.02
CA ASP A 827 -44.14 -7.02 7.63
C ASP A 827 -43.28 -8.00 6.81
N ASP A 828 -43.51 -9.31 6.98
CA ASP A 828 -42.73 -10.37 6.32
C ASP A 828 -42.93 -10.37 4.79
N THR A 829 -44.04 -9.84 4.28
CA THR A 829 -44.38 -9.84 2.85
C THR A 829 -43.40 -9.04 1.98
N VAL A 830 -42.75 -8.01 2.55
CA VAL A 830 -41.81 -7.12 1.85
C VAL A 830 -40.37 -7.64 1.92
N ALA A 831 -40.07 -8.60 2.81
CA ALA A 831 -38.74 -9.14 3.01
C ALA A 831 -38.17 -9.85 1.76
N PHE A 832 -36.83 -9.93 1.68
CA PHE A 832 -36.13 -10.59 0.57
C PHE A 832 -36.45 -12.08 0.43
N ASP A 833 -36.73 -12.78 1.55
CA ASP A 833 -37.03 -14.21 1.58
C ASP A 833 -38.50 -14.56 1.25
N SER A 834 -39.39 -13.56 1.15
CA SER A 834 -40.83 -13.83 1.01
C SER A 834 -41.19 -14.42 -0.35
N THR A 835 -41.67 -15.66 -0.35
CA THR A 835 -41.98 -16.49 -1.53
C THR A 835 -43.28 -16.11 -2.26
N ALA A 836 -43.91 -15.00 -1.88
CA ALA A 836 -45.06 -14.43 -2.54
C ALA A 836 -44.67 -13.82 -3.90
N ALA A 837 -44.57 -14.66 -4.93
CA ALA A 837 -44.44 -14.21 -6.31
C ALA A 837 -45.66 -13.34 -6.70
N LEU A 838 -45.41 -12.14 -7.23
CA LEU A 838 -46.48 -11.30 -7.71
C LEU A 838 -47.03 -11.89 -9.02
N PRO A 839 -48.35 -11.86 -9.29
CA PRO A 839 -48.91 -12.46 -10.52
C PRO A 839 -48.29 -11.94 -11.83
N SER A 840 -47.70 -10.73 -11.82
CA SER A 840 -47.00 -10.13 -12.95
C SER A 840 -45.60 -10.73 -13.22
N ASP A 841 -44.90 -11.26 -12.20
CA ASP A 841 -43.56 -11.85 -12.35
C ASP A 841 -43.57 -13.03 -13.35
N ALA A 842 -44.68 -13.79 -13.38
CA ALA A 842 -44.89 -14.91 -14.29
C ALA A 842 -45.10 -14.48 -15.76
N TYR A 843 -45.57 -13.25 -16.01
CA TYR A 843 -45.93 -12.78 -17.36
C TYR A 843 -44.74 -12.15 -18.12
N ASN A 844 -43.82 -11.50 -17.40
CA ASN A 844 -42.66 -10.83 -18.00
C ASN A 844 -41.44 -11.76 -18.24
N GLY A 845 -41.56 -13.06 -17.94
CA GLY A 845 -40.44 -14.01 -18.02
C GLY A 845 -39.34 -13.80 -16.97
N LEU A 846 -39.48 -12.81 -16.08
CA LEU A 846 -38.63 -12.61 -14.91
C LEU A 846 -38.97 -13.63 -13.81
N CYS A 847 -38.70 -14.91 -14.09
CA CYS A 847 -38.39 -15.84 -13.03
C CYS A 847 -37.18 -15.29 -12.27
N ASN A 848 -37.40 -14.75 -11.06
CA ASN A 848 -36.33 -14.31 -10.17
C ASN A 848 -35.36 -15.48 -9.97
N THR A 849 -34.19 -15.39 -10.61
CA THR A 849 -33.24 -16.51 -10.69
C THR A 849 -32.64 -16.80 -9.32
N ILE A 850 -32.15 -18.02 -9.13
CA ILE A 850 -31.51 -18.44 -7.86
C ILE A 850 -30.38 -17.48 -7.45
N SER A 851 -29.67 -16.89 -8.44
CA SER A 851 -28.67 -15.84 -8.24
C SER A 851 -29.19 -14.53 -7.66
N ALA A 852 -30.46 -14.15 -7.88
CA ALA A 852 -31.04 -12.93 -7.32
C ALA A 852 -31.32 -13.06 -5.81
N PHE A 853 -31.71 -14.25 -5.35
CA PHE A 853 -31.88 -14.56 -3.92
C PHE A 853 -30.52 -14.60 -3.19
N ASP A 854 -29.51 -15.25 -3.80
CA ASP A 854 -28.14 -15.28 -3.28
C ASP A 854 -27.53 -13.87 -3.18
N GLU A 855 -27.76 -13.01 -4.19
CA GLU A 855 -27.36 -11.59 -4.15
C GLU A 855 -27.95 -10.85 -2.96
N GLY A 856 -29.27 -10.91 -2.73
CA GLY A 856 -29.92 -10.26 -1.60
C GLY A 856 -29.38 -10.74 -0.24
N ALA A 857 -29.25 -12.06 -0.06
CA ALA A 857 -28.69 -12.66 1.14
C ALA A 857 -27.23 -12.26 1.40
N SER A 858 -26.44 -11.99 0.34
CA SER A 858 -25.04 -11.58 0.43
C SER A 858 -24.85 -10.14 0.94
N ILE A 859 -25.82 -9.24 0.71
CA ILE A 859 -25.75 -7.81 1.09
C ILE A 859 -26.69 -7.38 2.22
N ASP A 860 -27.63 -8.22 2.65
CA ASP A 860 -28.52 -8.04 3.79
C ASP A 860 -27.90 -7.25 4.97
N SER A 861 -26.72 -7.67 5.44
CA SER A 861 -26.01 -7.00 6.55
C SER A 861 -25.58 -5.56 6.23
N ALA A 862 -25.23 -5.26 4.98
CA ALA A 862 -24.88 -3.90 4.54
C ALA A 862 -26.13 -3.03 4.37
N LEU A 863 -27.24 -3.59 3.85
CA LEU A 863 -28.54 -2.90 3.77
C LEU A 863 -29.07 -2.52 5.15
N LYS A 864 -28.96 -3.41 6.15
CA LYS A 864 -29.33 -3.12 7.55
C LYS A 864 -28.50 -1.99 8.18
N ILE A 865 -27.21 -1.86 7.81
CA ILE A 865 -26.35 -0.75 8.25
C ILE A 865 -26.73 0.56 7.52
N LEU A 866 -27.06 0.49 6.23
CA LEU A 866 -27.54 1.63 5.44
C LEU A 866 -28.89 2.15 5.98
N LYS A 867 -29.83 1.25 6.29
CA LYS A 867 -31.10 1.52 6.99
C LYS A 867 -30.87 2.29 8.28
N GLN A 868 -30.07 1.75 9.21
CA GLN A 868 -29.79 2.42 10.49
C GLN A 868 -29.21 3.83 10.29
N MET A 869 -28.23 3.99 9.39
CA MET A 869 -27.63 5.29 9.09
C MET A 869 -28.66 6.31 8.59
N LEU A 870 -29.60 5.88 7.75
CA LEU A 870 -30.62 6.75 7.17
C LEU A 870 -31.71 7.10 8.21
N THR A 871 -32.13 6.17 9.06
CA THR A 871 -33.00 6.48 10.22
C THR A 871 -32.33 7.47 11.18
N GLU A 872 -31.01 7.37 11.42
CA GLU A 872 -30.26 8.36 12.19
C GLU A 872 -30.27 9.75 11.52
N CYS A 873 -30.10 9.83 10.20
CA CYS A 873 -30.21 11.08 9.44
C CYS A 873 -31.64 11.67 9.46
N VAL A 874 -32.67 10.84 9.31
CA VAL A 874 -34.09 11.26 9.37
C VAL A 874 -34.46 11.79 10.76
N ARG A 875 -33.90 11.20 11.83
CA ARG A 875 -34.01 11.73 13.19
C ARG A 875 -33.36 13.10 13.34
N ASP A 876 -32.19 13.34 12.76
CA ASP A 876 -31.52 14.67 12.76
C ASP A 876 -32.36 15.74 12.04
N ILE A 877 -33.09 15.37 10.98
CA ILE A 877 -34.06 16.25 10.31
C ILE A 877 -35.23 16.55 11.26
N ALA A 878 -35.86 15.52 11.83
CA ALA A 878 -37.06 15.65 12.66
C ALA A 878 -36.80 16.39 13.99
N GLN A 879 -35.64 16.20 14.62
CA GLN A 879 -35.30 16.81 15.91
C GLN A 879 -34.57 18.16 15.79
N GLY A 880 -33.78 18.35 14.73
CA GLY A 880 -32.90 19.50 14.57
C GLY A 880 -33.16 20.40 13.37
N ALA A 881 -34.16 20.10 12.53
CA ALA A 881 -34.42 20.76 11.24
C ALA A 881 -33.15 20.88 10.36
N ASN A 882 -32.28 19.87 10.43
CA ASN A 882 -30.92 19.94 9.90
C ASN A 882 -30.90 19.84 8.36
N LYS A 883 -30.74 20.99 7.70
CA LYS A 883 -30.67 21.13 6.24
C LYS A 883 -29.55 20.31 5.56
N ARG A 884 -28.53 19.87 6.29
CA ARG A 884 -27.46 19.01 5.74
C ARG A 884 -27.82 17.54 5.79
N ALA A 885 -28.57 17.11 6.81
CA ALA A 885 -29.12 15.75 6.88
C ALA A 885 -30.12 15.53 5.72
N ASP A 886 -31.00 16.50 5.49
CA ASP A 886 -31.93 16.54 4.36
C ASP A 886 -31.20 16.44 2.99
N GLN A 887 -30.18 17.27 2.76
CA GLN A 887 -29.37 17.23 1.54
C GLN A 887 -28.59 15.91 1.33
N ILE A 888 -28.29 15.17 2.39
CA ILE A 888 -27.70 13.83 2.34
C ILE A 888 -28.76 12.78 1.98
N VAL A 889 -29.92 12.78 2.64
CA VAL A 889 -31.02 11.85 2.35
C VAL A 889 -31.54 12.04 0.90
N MET A 890 -31.72 13.29 0.45
CA MET A 890 -32.03 13.61 -0.95
C MET A 890 -30.95 13.16 -1.95
N SER A 891 -29.70 12.98 -1.52
CA SER A 891 -28.62 12.49 -2.37
C SER A 891 -28.59 10.97 -2.54
N LEU A 892 -29.41 10.21 -1.79
CA LEU A 892 -29.34 8.75 -1.73
C LEU A 892 -29.60 8.06 -3.08
N SER A 893 -30.68 8.44 -3.78
CA SER A 893 -31.00 7.90 -5.12
C SER A 893 -29.83 8.05 -6.09
N ARG A 894 -29.21 9.23 -6.07
CA ARG A 894 -28.06 9.60 -6.90
C ARG A 894 -26.77 8.92 -6.47
N TRP A 895 -26.59 8.59 -5.20
CA TRP A 895 -25.42 7.85 -4.68
C TRP A 895 -25.47 6.38 -5.11
N LEU A 896 -26.65 5.75 -5.04
CA LEU A 896 -26.89 4.40 -5.53
C LEU A 896 -26.58 4.30 -7.04
N HIS A 897 -27.04 5.26 -7.85
CA HIS A 897 -26.88 5.22 -9.31
C HIS A 897 -25.60 5.93 -9.82
N SER A 898 -24.60 6.20 -8.96
CA SER A 898 -23.36 6.85 -9.40
C SER A 898 -22.12 5.97 -9.26
N PRO A 899 -21.56 5.43 -10.37
CA PRO A 899 -20.31 4.67 -10.35
C PRO A 899 -19.06 5.51 -10.06
N ASN A 900 -19.21 6.81 -9.78
CA ASN A 900 -18.14 7.68 -9.27
C ASN A 900 -18.13 7.79 -7.73
N SER A 901 -19.08 7.11 -7.06
CA SER A 901 -19.20 7.02 -5.61
C SER A 901 -18.20 6.01 -5.05
N LEU A 902 -17.54 6.31 -3.92
CA LEU A 902 -16.44 5.48 -3.42
C LEU A 902 -16.92 4.12 -2.88
N LEU A 903 -18.13 4.03 -2.34
CA LEU A 903 -18.74 2.79 -1.88
C LEU A 903 -19.84 2.26 -2.83
N PHE A 904 -19.79 2.66 -4.12
CA PHE A 904 -20.68 2.12 -5.15
C PHE A 904 -20.66 0.58 -5.18
N ASP A 905 -21.84 -0.02 -5.12
CA ASP A 905 -22.06 -1.45 -5.28
C ASP A 905 -23.37 -1.65 -6.07
N SER A 906 -23.25 -2.26 -7.24
CA SER A 906 -24.39 -2.54 -8.12
C SER A 906 -25.34 -3.59 -7.51
N ALA A 907 -24.87 -4.45 -6.59
CA ALA A 907 -25.77 -5.37 -5.87
C ALA A 907 -26.73 -4.60 -4.96
N ILE A 908 -26.21 -3.64 -4.17
CA ILE A 908 -27.04 -2.75 -3.32
C ILE A 908 -28.05 -1.98 -4.18
N THR A 909 -27.61 -1.47 -5.32
CA THR A 909 -28.43 -0.72 -6.28
C THR A 909 -29.54 -1.59 -6.91
N ARG A 910 -29.22 -2.83 -7.27
CA ARG A 910 -30.15 -3.82 -7.83
C ARG A 910 -31.20 -4.25 -6.81
N SER A 911 -30.79 -4.59 -5.58
CA SER A 911 -31.73 -4.98 -4.52
C SER A 911 -32.65 -3.84 -4.09
N ILE A 912 -32.17 -2.60 -4.02
CA ILE A 912 -33.05 -1.44 -3.75
C ILE A 912 -34.00 -1.18 -4.93
N SER A 913 -33.55 -1.31 -6.18
CA SER A 913 -34.45 -1.27 -7.34
C SER A 913 -35.52 -2.37 -7.31
N ILE A 914 -35.20 -3.58 -6.83
CA ILE A 914 -36.19 -4.68 -6.64
C ILE A 914 -37.20 -4.33 -5.55
N LEU A 915 -36.76 -3.76 -4.42
CA LEU A 915 -37.67 -3.28 -3.36
C LEU A 915 -38.56 -2.12 -3.84
N GLU A 916 -38.02 -1.18 -4.62
CA GLU A 916 -38.80 -0.10 -5.24
C GLU A 916 -39.85 -0.65 -6.21
N ARG A 917 -39.50 -1.64 -7.05
CA ARG A 917 -40.46 -2.33 -7.93
C ARG A 917 -41.55 -3.06 -7.13
N LYS A 918 -41.19 -3.83 -6.10
CA LYS A 918 -42.16 -4.52 -5.22
C LYS A 918 -43.12 -3.53 -4.55
N LEU A 919 -42.61 -2.44 -3.97
CA LEU A 919 -43.45 -1.45 -3.28
C LEU A 919 -44.47 -0.79 -4.21
N VAL A 920 -44.07 -0.41 -5.44
CA VAL A 920 -44.97 0.21 -6.41
C VAL A 920 -46.04 -0.76 -6.90
N LEU A 921 -45.71 -2.04 -7.10
CA LEU A 921 -46.69 -3.06 -7.49
C LEU A 921 -47.67 -3.38 -6.35
N LEU A 922 -47.22 -3.40 -5.09
CA LEU A 922 -48.10 -3.53 -3.92
C LEU A 922 -49.00 -2.30 -3.76
N LEU A 923 -48.48 -1.08 -3.98
CA LEU A 923 -49.25 0.15 -3.98
C LEU A 923 -50.33 0.15 -5.07
N ALA A 924 -49.98 -0.29 -6.28
CA ALA A 924 -50.91 -0.43 -7.40
C ALA A 924 -52.06 -1.40 -7.05
N ALA A 925 -51.74 -2.60 -6.54
CA ALA A 925 -52.75 -3.58 -6.12
C ALA A 925 -53.64 -3.05 -4.97
N GLU A 926 -53.11 -2.28 -4.03
CA GLU A 926 -53.88 -1.64 -2.96
C GLU A 926 -54.81 -0.54 -3.51
N CYS A 927 -54.36 0.25 -4.49
CA CYS A 927 -55.19 1.25 -5.17
C CYS A 927 -56.34 0.60 -5.96
N GLU A 928 -56.12 -0.58 -6.56
CA GLU A 928 -57.17 -1.35 -7.21
C GLU A 928 -58.14 -1.99 -6.21
N ARG A 929 -57.63 -2.49 -5.08
CA ARG A 929 -58.47 -2.99 -3.95
C ARG A 929 -59.35 -1.88 -3.35
N LEU A 930 -58.92 -0.62 -3.43
CA LEU A 930 -59.68 0.57 -3.00
C LEU A 930 -60.61 1.14 -4.09
N GLY A 931 -60.71 0.49 -5.25
CA GLY A 931 -61.72 0.80 -6.28
C GLY A 931 -61.30 1.85 -7.32
N SER A 932 -60.01 2.13 -7.47
CA SER A 932 -59.46 2.82 -8.64
C SER A 932 -58.94 1.82 -9.68
N LYS A 933 -58.60 2.26 -10.90
CA LYS A 933 -57.93 1.43 -11.91
C LYS A 933 -56.56 2.04 -12.23
N VAL A 934 -55.50 1.24 -12.24
CA VAL A 934 -54.14 1.73 -12.52
C VAL A 934 -53.93 1.84 -14.03
N ILE A 935 -53.70 3.06 -14.53
CA ILE A 935 -53.36 3.31 -15.95
C ILE A 935 -51.85 3.16 -16.15
N HIS A 936 -51.04 3.72 -15.24
CA HIS A 936 -49.59 3.76 -15.36
C HIS A 936 -48.90 3.80 -14.00
N ALA A 937 -47.85 3.01 -13.80
CA ALA A 937 -47.08 2.98 -12.56
C ALA A 937 -45.56 2.90 -12.82
N THR A 938 -44.83 3.83 -12.20
CA THR A 938 -43.36 3.90 -12.11
C THR A 938 -42.96 4.28 -10.68
N PRO A 939 -41.69 4.13 -10.26
CA PRO A 939 -41.20 4.61 -8.97
C PRO A 939 -41.28 6.13 -8.68
N THR A 940 -41.75 6.96 -9.63
CA THR A 940 -41.87 8.42 -9.46
C THR A 940 -43.21 9.01 -9.92
N ARG A 941 -44.03 8.27 -10.68
CA ARG A 941 -45.29 8.70 -11.27
C ARG A 941 -46.32 7.55 -11.26
N LEU A 942 -47.50 7.83 -10.73
CA LEU A 942 -48.65 6.91 -10.71
C LEU A 942 -49.87 7.63 -11.31
N VAL A 943 -50.57 6.98 -12.24
CA VAL A 943 -51.79 7.51 -12.85
C VAL A 943 -52.94 6.55 -12.58
N LEU A 944 -53.99 7.05 -11.91
CA LEU A 944 -55.16 6.28 -11.50
C LEU A 944 -56.43 6.85 -12.13
N ASP A 945 -57.31 5.97 -12.59
CA ASP A 945 -58.69 6.29 -12.95
C ASP A 945 -59.59 6.08 -11.73
N THR A 946 -60.39 7.09 -11.36
CA THR A 946 -61.29 7.05 -10.20
C THR A 946 -62.65 6.41 -10.48
N GLY A 947 -62.99 6.19 -11.76
CA GLY A 947 -64.33 5.79 -12.18
C GLY A 947 -65.41 6.84 -11.87
N LYS A 948 -65.05 8.10 -11.55
CA LYS A 948 -66.01 9.21 -11.33
C LYS A 948 -66.14 10.05 -12.59
N CYS A 949 -67.35 10.50 -12.89
CA CYS A 949 -67.61 11.38 -14.06
C CYS A 949 -67.38 12.87 -13.77
N ASP A 950 -67.19 13.24 -12.50
CA ASP A 950 -67.20 14.61 -12.01
C ASP A 950 -65.95 14.91 -11.17
N VAL A 951 -65.40 16.12 -11.34
CA VAL A 951 -64.09 16.52 -10.82
C VAL A 951 -64.12 16.64 -9.30
N GLU A 952 -65.19 17.20 -8.72
CA GLU A 952 -65.35 17.32 -7.27
C GLU A 952 -65.37 15.94 -6.59
N GLN A 953 -66.08 14.98 -7.18
CA GLN A 953 -66.14 13.60 -6.72
C GLN A 953 -64.80 12.87 -6.87
N GLY A 954 -64.05 13.16 -7.94
CA GLY A 954 -62.68 12.68 -8.13
C GLY A 954 -61.73 13.22 -7.06
N THR A 955 -61.81 14.51 -6.71
CA THR A 955 -61.00 15.10 -5.63
C THR A 955 -61.38 14.54 -4.25
N ALA A 956 -62.67 14.40 -3.94
CA ALA A 956 -63.10 13.78 -2.67
C ALA A 956 -62.63 12.31 -2.54
N PHE A 957 -62.62 11.56 -3.65
CA PHE A 957 -62.03 10.22 -3.69
C PHE A 957 -60.50 10.25 -3.52
N THR A 958 -59.81 11.25 -4.07
CA THR A 958 -58.35 11.48 -3.91
C THR A 958 -57.98 11.55 -2.43
N ASP A 959 -58.68 12.39 -1.67
CA ASP A 959 -58.37 12.63 -0.25
C ASP A 959 -58.67 11.41 0.62
N LEU A 960 -59.77 10.69 0.34
CA LEU A 960 -60.10 9.43 1.01
C LEU A 960 -59.09 8.31 0.69
N LEU A 961 -58.58 8.25 -0.55
CA LEU A 961 -57.53 7.31 -0.97
C LEU A 961 -56.22 7.61 -0.24
N LEU A 962 -55.78 8.87 -0.23
CA LEU A 962 -54.57 9.29 0.50
C LEU A 962 -54.71 9.03 2.01
N GLN A 963 -55.85 9.34 2.61
CA GLN A 963 -56.12 9.06 4.02
C GLN A 963 -56.08 7.56 4.33
N SER A 964 -56.65 6.72 3.45
CA SER A 964 -56.65 5.26 3.61
C SER A 964 -55.24 4.67 3.48
N LEU A 965 -54.48 5.09 2.48
CA LEU A 965 -53.09 4.66 2.29
C LEU A 965 -52.20 5.10 3.47
N SER A 966 -52.44 6.29 4.05
CA SER A 966 -51.67 6.77 5.21
C SER A 966 -51.89 5.95 6.50
N GLN A 967 -52.95 5.13 6.57
CA GLN A 967 -53.21 4.23 7.72
C GLN A 967 -52.45 2.90 7.60
N ASN A 968 -52.06 2.49 6.39
CA ASN A 968 -51.26 1.28 6.18
C ASN A 968 -49.77 1.59 6.48
N PRO A 969 -49.11 0.91 7.44
CA PRO A 969 -47.75 1.24 7.85
C PRO A 969 -46.71 1.10 6.72
N LEU A 970 -46.97 0.30 5.68
CA LEU A 970 -46.10 0.18 4.51
C LEU A 970 -46.14 1.43 3.62
N PHE A 971 -47.31 2.08 3.52
CA PHE A 971 -47.53 3.25 2.66
C PHE A 971 -47.52 4.58 3.43
N ALA A 972 -47.67 4.58 4.75
CA ALA A 972 -47.57 5.76 5.62
C ALA A 972 -46.23 6.52 5.51
N ALA A 973 -45.18 5.86 5.00
CA ALA A 973 -43.89 6.48 4.73
C ALA A 973 -43.84 7.24 3.38
N LEU A 974 -44.73 6.94 2.44
CA LEU A 974 -44.70 7.39 1.04
C LEU A 974 -45.35 8.77 0.88
N HIS A 975 -44.62 9.75 0.33
CA HIS A 975 -45.19 11.06 0.01
C HIS A 975 -45.81 11.03 -1.39
N MET A 976 -47.13 10.83 -1.45
CA MET A 976 -47.92 10.91 -2.69
C MET A 976 -48.50 12.31 -2.84
N ARG A 977 -48.20 12.99 -3.95
CA ARG A 977 -48.70 14.34 -4.23
C ARG A 977 -49.49 14.36 -5.54
N PRO A 978 -50.78 14.73 -5.56
CA PRO A 978 -51.49 14.97 -6.81
C PRO A 978 -50.86 16.14 -7.57
N LEU A 979 -50.58 15.94 -8.86
CA LEU A 979 -50.06 16.95 -9.78
C LEU A 979 -51.17 17.51 -10.68
N HIS A 980 -51.93 16.61 -11.31
CA HIS A 980 -52.94 16.94 -12.31
C HIS A 980 -54.19 16.07 -12.14
N THR A 981 -55.34 16.72 -12.16
CA THR A 981 -56.66 16.07 -12.23
C THR A 981 -57.18 16.25 -13.65
N TRP A 982 -57.30 15.14 -14.37
CA TRP A 982 -57.71 15.08 -15.76
C TRP A 982 -59.21 14.74 -15.83
N SER A 983 -60.02 15.59 -16.47
CA SER A 983 -61.45 15.30 -16.72
C SER A 983 -61.67 14.29 -17.85
N THR A 984 -60.69 14.17 -18.74
CA THR A 984 -60.69 13.25 -19.88
C THR A 984 -59.24 13.00 -20.27
N LEU A 985 -58.84 11.73 -20.44
CA LEU A 985 -57.46 11.34 -20.69
C LEU A 985 -57.36 10.27 -21.79
N LEU A 986 -56.58 10.56 -22.83
CA LEU A 986 -56.11 9.58 -23.81
C LEU A 986 -54.65 9.26 -23.50
N TRP A 987 -54.36 8.02 -23.13
CA TRP A 987 -53.06 7.57 -22.66
C TRP A 987 -52.50 6.43 -23.53
N HIS A 988 -51.28 6.60 -24.03
CA HIS A 988 -50.49 5.52 -24.64
C HIS A 988 -49.37 5.07 -23.71
N ASP A 989 -48.51 6.01 -23.30
CA ASP A 989 -47.44 5.80 -22.33
C ASP A 989 -47.06 7.11 -21.61
N GLY A 990 -46.10 7.04 -20.67
CA GLY A 990 -45.65 8.19 -19.87
C GLY A 990 -45.15 9.41 -20.66
N TYR A 991 -44.78 9.23 -21.93
CA TYR A 991 -44.28 10.24 -22.86
C TYR A 991 -45.25 10.51 -24.04
N ASN A 992 -46.41 9.84 -24.07
CA ASN A 992 -47.41 9.89 -25.14
C ASN A 992 -48.85 9.89 -24.56
N PHE A 993 -49.39 11.09 -24.32
CA PHE A 993 -50.74 11.30 -23.80
C PHE A 993 -51.36 12.66 -24.20
N THR A 994 -52.69 12.76 -24.11
CA THR A 994 -53.42 14.03 -24.15
C THR A 994 -54.52 14.04 -23.11
N GLY A 995 -54.49 15.03 -22.24
CA GLY A 995 -55.43 15.19 -21.14
C GLY A 995 -56.03 16.59 -21.09
N VAL A 996 -57.30 16.68 -20.72
CA VAL A 996 -57.97 17.94 -20.38
C VAL A 996 -57.97 18.06 -18.86
N SER A 997 -57.48 19.18 -18.34
CA SER A 997 -57.46 19.48 -16.90
C SER A 997 -58.14 20.81 -16.62
N GLN A 998 -58.75 20.97 -15.44
CA GLN A 998 -59.21 22.26 -14.95
C GLN A 998 -58.10 22.94 -14.14
N LYS A 999 -57.99 24.26 -14.28
CA LYS A 999 -57.02 25.08 -13.58
C LYS A 999 -57.71 26.32 -13.03
N LEU A 1000 -57.53 26.58 -11.74
CA LEU A 1000 -57.89 27.86 -11.15
C LEU A 1000 -57.11 28.98 -11.87
N VAL A 1001 -57.83 30.03 -12.26
CA VAL A 1001 -57.23 31.29 -12.72
C VAL A 1001 -57.58 32.33 -11.68
N ASP A 1002 -56.56 32.87 -11.02
CA ASP A 1002 -56.71 33.97 -10.08
C ASP A 1002 -57.24 35.20 -10.84
N SER A 1003 -58.54 35.47 -10.71
CA SER A 1003 -59.13 36.75 -11.05
C SER A 1003 -58.64 37.79 -10.04
N ALA A 1004 -58.18 38.94 -10.53
CA ALA A 1004 -57.67 40.00 -9.66
C ALA A 1004 -58.79 40.53 -8.73
N GLU A 1005 -58.42 40.89 -7.50
CA GLU A 1005 -59.35 41.37 -6.48
C GLU A 1005 -59.96 42.74 -6.82
N GLU A 1006 -61.13 42.76 -7.44
CA GLU A 1006 -62.08 43.88 -7.39
C GLU A 1006 -63.43 43.38 -6.87
N ASP A 1007 -63.99 44.09 -5.88
CA ASP A 1007 -65.33 43.90 -5.28
C ASP A 1007 -65.73 42.50 -4.73
N GLY A 1008 -64.85 41.91 -3.92
CA GLY A 1008 -65.26 41.24 -2.66
C GLY A 1008 -66.04 39.93 -2.74
N GLN A 1009 -66.30 39.37 -3.92
CA GLN A 1009 -66.85 38.01 -4.10
C GLN A 1009 -65.92 37.18 -5.01
N SER A 1010 -65.10 36.33 -4.39
CA SER A 1010 -64.16 35.44 -5.06
C SER A 1010 -64.88 34.36 -5.88
N THR A 1011 -65.26 34.70 -7.11
CA THR A 1011 -65.92 33.78 -8.03
C THR A 1011 -64.86 32.96 -8.77
N GLU A 1012 -64.50 31.80 -8.21
CA GLU A 1012 -63.44 30.93 -8.71
C GLU A 1012 -63.63 30.59 -10.20
N THR A 1013 -62.78 31.15 -11.06
CA THR A 1013 -62.98 31.08 -12.51
C THR A 1013 -62.11 29.97 -13.11
N TYR A 1014 -62.66 28.76 -13.16
CA TYR A 1014 -61.96 27.58 -13.69
C TYR A 1014 -61.79 27.66 -15.21
N LYS A 1015 -60.54 27.57 -15.68
CA LYS A 1015 -60.21 27.46 -17.10
C LYS A 1015 -59.78 26.04 -17.43
N MET A 1016 -60.33 25.47 -18.51
CA MET A 1016 -59.85 24.19 -19.03
C MET A 1016 -58.54 24.38 -19.81
N GLU A 1017 -57.51 23.62 -19.44
CA GLU A 1017 -56.21 23.56 -20.10
C GLU A 1017 -55.99 22.16 -20.66
N THR A 1018 -55.87 22.05 -21.99
CA THR A 1018 -55.57 20.79 -22.67
C THR A 1018 -54.07 20.62 -22.83
N GLN A 1019 -53.50 19.64 -22.13
CA GLN A 1019 -52.10 19.27 -22.29
C GLN A 1019 -51.99 18.17 -23.36
N HIS A 1020 -51.07 18.36 -24.29
CA HIS A 1020 -50.80 17.42 -25.40
C HIS A 1020 -49.30 17.14 -25.44
N HIS A 1021 -48.91 15.93 -25.06
CA HIS A 1021 -47.52 15.50 -24.98
C HIS A 1021 -47.38 14.16 -25.71
N TRP A 1022 -47.05 14.20 -27.00
CA TRP A 1022 -46.88 13.02 -27.85
C TRP A 1022 -45.50 13.06 -28.50
N ARG A 1023 -44.53 12.41 -27.87
CA ARG A 1023 -43.18 12.34 -28.43
C ARG A 1023 -43.14 11.63 -29.79
N LEU A 1024 -44.04 10.68 -30.04
CA LEU A 1024 -44.24 10.08 -31.36
C LEU A 1024 -44.62 11.09 -32.46
N SER A 1025 -45.11 12.29 -32.09
CA SER A 1025 -45.39 13.39 -33.02
C SER A 1025 -44.23 14.35 -33.22
N ASP A 1026 -43.27 14.42 -32.27
CA ASP A 1026 -42.04 15.20 -32.43
C ASP A 1026 -41.07 14.52 -33.42
N ASP A 1027 -41.04 13.18 -33.40
CA ASP A 1027 -40.23 12.37 -34.33
C ASP A 1027 -40.79 12.37 -35.78
N LEU A 1028 -41.98 12.92 -36.04
CA LEU A 1028 -42.54 13.12 -37.40
C LEU A 1028 -41.83 14.28 -38.15
N PRO A 1029 -41.81 14.29 -39.50
CA PRO A 1029 -41.33 15.43 -40.29
C PRO A 1029 -42.15 16.72 -40.08
N GLU A 1030 -41.48 17.87 -40.19
CA GLU A 1030 -42.13 19.20 -40.21
C GLU A 1030 -42.78 19.52 -41.58
N GLU A 1031 -42.37 18.78 -42.61
CA GLU A 1031 -42.87 18.88 -43.98
C GLU A 1031 -44.39 18.69 -44.04
N GLY A 1032 -45.07 19.53 -44.82
CA GLY A 1032 -46.53 19.46 -44.99
C GLY A 1032 -47.36 19.83 -43.74
N ALA A 1033 -46.75 20.36 -42.68
CA ALA A 1033 -47.37 20.65 -41.38
C ALA A 1033 -47.96 19.41 -40.68
N VAL A 1034 -47.33 18.24 -40.90
CA VAL A 1034 -47.78 16.93 -40.42
C VAL A 1034 -47.92 16.86 -38.89
N ARG A 1035 -46.96 17.42 -38.12
CA ARG A 1035 -47.04 17.52 -36.66
C ARG A 1035 -48.26 18.31 -36.17
N GLU A 1036 -48.63 19.38 -36.89
CA GLU A 1036 -49.77 20.22 -36.54
C GLU A 1036 -51.10 19.50 -36.78
N GLU A 1037 -51.25 18.76 -37.89
CA GLU A 1037 -52.47 18.01 -38.15
C GLU A 1037 -52.62 16.81 -37.22
N PHE A 1038 -51.52 16.13 -36.83
CA PHE A 1038 -51.54 15.17 -35.73
C PHE A 1038 -52.16 15.78 -34.46
N ARG A 1039 -51.57 16.89 -34.00
CA ARG A 1039 -52.00 17.56 -32.76
C ARG A 1039 -53.45 17.99 -32.82
N LYS A 1040 -53.89 18.60 -33.92
CA LYS A 1040 -55.29 19.04 -34.10
C LYS A 1040 -56.28 17.88 -34.14
N ILE A 1041 -55.88 16.70 -34.63
CA ILE A 1041 -56.73 15.51 -34.66
C ILE A 1041 -56.85 14.88 -33.26
N VAL A 1042 -55.74 14.65 -32.57
CA VAL A 1042 -55.75 14.00 -31.25
C VAL A 1042 -56.33 14.92 -30.17
N THR A 1043 -55.97 16.20 -30.16
CA THR A 1043 -56.63 17.20 -29.28
C THR A 1043 -58.12 17.36 -29.65
N GLY A 1044 -58.48 17.27 -30.93
CA GLY A 1044 -59.87 17.31 -31.37
C GLY A 1044 -60.71 16.13 -30.86
N TYR A 1045 -60.16 14.91 -30.88
CA TYR A 1045 -60.83 13.72 -30.36
C TYR A 1045 -61.23 13.86 -28.88
N VAL A 1046 -60.27 14.22 -28.03
CA VAL A 1046 -60.48 14.34 -26.57
C VAL A 1046 -61.43 15.51 -26.24
N LEU A 1047 -61.30 16.65 -26.94
CA LEU A 1047 -62.19 17.80 -26.71
C LEU A 1047 -63.63 17.56 -27.17
N LEU A 1048 -63.85 16.92 -28.33
CA LEU A 1048 -65.21 16.63 -28.81
C LEU A 1048 -65.95 15.66 -27.87
N PHE A 1049 -65.24 14.67 -27.31
CA PHE A 1049 -65.83 13.80 -26.30
C PHE A 1049 -66.16 14.54 -24.99
N GLY A 1050 -65.20 15.30 -24.44
CA GLY A 1050 -65.41 16.04 -23.19
C GLY A 1050 -66.52 17.10 -23.29
N GLN A 1051 -66.74 17.69 -24.47
CA GLN A 1051 -67.81 18.67 -24.69
C GLN A 1051 -69.22 18.05 -24.65
N GLU A 1052 -69.42 16.85 -25.20
CA GLU A 1052 -70.72 16.16 -25.08
C GLU A 1052 -70.92 15.57 -23.68
N GLN A 1053 -69.85 15.09 -23.04
CA GLN A 1053 -69.94 14.58 -21.67
C GLN A 1053 -70.37 15.67 -20.66
N GLN A 1054 -69.94 16.92 -20.86
CA GLN A 1054 -70.40 18.07 -20.07
C GLN A 1054 -71.88 18.45 -20.30
N ARG A 1055 -72.56 17.90 -21.32
CA ARG A 1055 -74.02 18.08 -21.51
C ARG A 1055 -74.87 17.08 -20.73
N GLY A 1056 -74.28 15.99 -20.25
CA GLY A 1056 -74.93 15.01 -19.36
C GLY A 1056 -75.77 13.93 -20.03
N ASP A 1057 -75.96 13.95 -21.35
CA ASP A 1057 -76.85 13.02 -22.10
C ASP A 1057 -76.25 11.61 -22.37
N LEU A 1058 -75.08 11.27 -21.82
CA LEU A 1058 -74.33 10.06 -22.20
C LEU A 1058 -74.38 8.93 -21.18
N ASN A 1059 -75.13 7.88 -21.50
CA ASN A 1059 -74.99 6.53 -20.92
C ASN A 1059 -73.75 5.81 -21.50
N SER A 1060 -73.29 4.75 -20.82
CA SER A 1060 -72.07 3.99 -21.21
C SER A 1060 -72.07 3.51 -22.67
N GLU A 1061 -73.20 2.97 -23.15
CA GLU A 1061 -73.34 2.47 -24.54
C GLU A 1061 -73.34 3.62 -25.56
N THR A 1062 -74.17 4.65 -25.33
CA THR A 1062 -74.22 5.85 -26.19
C THR A 1062 -72.88 6.60 -26.24
N ALA A 1063 -72.09 6.55 -25.16
CA ALA A 1063 -70.75 7.11 -25.12
C ALA A 1063 -69.74 6.34 -25.99
N VAL A 1064 -69.97 5.06 -26.28
CA VAL A 1064 -69.16 4.27 -27.22
C VAL A 1064 -69.60 4.56 -28.67
N GLU A 1065 -70.91 4.56 -28.94
CA GLU A 1065 -71.46 4.92 -30.26
C GLU A 1065 -71.00 6.31 -30.72
N PHE A 1066 -71.00 7.30 -29.81
CA PHE A 1066 -70.53 8.65 -30.12
C PHE A 1066 -69.03 8.67 -30.48
N ARG A 1067 -68.18 7.91 -29.78
CA ARG A 1067 -66.74 7.83 -30.12
C ARG A 1067 -66.49 7.16 -31.46
N HIS A 1068 -67.24 6.10 -31.82
CA HIS A 1068 -67.22 5.54 -33.17
C HIS A 1068 -67.61 6.60 -34.22
N SER A 1069 -68.60 7.45 -33.93
CA SER A 1069 -69.03 8.53 -34.82
C SER A 1069 -67.96 9.60 -35.01
N ILE A 1070 -67.26 10.03 -33.96
CA ILE A 1070 -66.11 10.96 -34.07
C ILE A 1070 -65.03 10.37 -34.98
N VAL A 1071 -64.63 9.10 -34.78
CA VAL A 1071 -63.59 8.45 -35.58
C VAL A 1071 -64.00 8.35 -37.05
N LYS A 1072 -65.21 7.82 -37.33
CA LYS A 1072 -65.68 7.59 -38.70
C LYS A 1072 -66.00 8.88 -39.45
N GLN A 1073 -66.74 9.81 -38.85
CA GLN A 1073 -67.26 11.00 -39.53
C GLN A 1073 -66.29 12.19 -39.43
N HIS A 1074 -65.90 12.60 -38.23
CA HIS A 1074 -65.14 13.85 -38.03
C HIS A 1074 -63.65 13.68 -38.33
N ILE A 1075 -63.03 12.62 -37.80
CA ILE A 1075 -61.60 12.36 -37.98
C ILE A 1075 -61.32 11.74 -39.34
N GLY A 1076 -62.12 10.73 -39.75
CA GLY A 1076 -62.01 10.06 -41.05
C GLY A 1076 -62.03 11.03 -42.23
N HIS A 1077 -63.08 11.85 -42.39
CA HIS A 1077 -63.16 12.80 -43.50
C HIS A 1077 -62.02 13.83 -43.50
N ARG A 1078 -61.53 14.27 -42.33
CA ARG A 1078 -60.35 15.15 -42.24
C ARG A 1078 -59.09 14.44 -42.71
N LEU A 1079 -58.84 13.22 -42.22
CA LEU A 1079 -57.67 12.41 -42.60
C LEU A 1079 -57.66 12.12 -44.09
N PHE A 1080 -58.75 11.65 -44.68
CA PHE A 1080 -58.82 11.39 -46.12
C PHE A 1080 -58.44 12.64 -46.95
N ARG A 1081 -58.91 13.83 -46.55
CA ARG A 1081 -58.54 15.10 -47.20
C ARG A 1081 -57.07 15.49 -47.01
N VAL A 1082 -56.51 15.31 -45.81
CA VAL A 1082 -55.10 15.64 -45.50
C VAL A 1082 -54.15 14.65 -46.19
N ILE A 1083 -54.38 13.35 -46.04
CA ILE A 1083 -53.54 12.29 -46.60
C ILE A 1083 -53.60 12.31 -48.13
N SER A 1084 -54.76 12.49 -48.76
CA SER A 1084 -54.82 12.61 -50.23
C SER A 1084 -54.05 13.84 -50.76
N LYS A 1085 -54.00 14.94 -50.00
CA LYS A 1085 -53.22 16.13 -50.35
C LYS A 1085 -51.71 15.90 -50.19
N LEU A 1086 -51.28 15.20 -49.15
CA LEU A 1086 -49.87 14.90 -48.88
C LEU A 1086 -49.31 13.79 -49.79
N ALA A 1087 -50.13 12.78 -50.12
CA ALA A 1087 -49.77 11.68 -51.03
C ALA A 1087 -49.65 12.14 -52.49
N ALA A 1088 -50.32 13.22 -52.88
CA ALA A 1088 -50.16 13.85 -54.19
C ALA A 1088 -48.80 14.56 -54.39
N GLN A 1089 -47.98 14.69 -53.34
CA GLN A 1089 -46.67 15.33 -53.37
C GLN A 1089 -45.58 14.34 -52.91
N ARG A 1090 -44.64 14.02 -53.81
CA ARG A 1090 -43.65 12.93 -53.58
C ARG A 1090 -42.82 13.09 -52.30
N VAL A 1091 -42.46 14.31 -51.92
CA VAL A 1091 -41.66 14.59 -50.72
C VAL A 1091 -42.45 14.21 -49.45
N THR A 1092 -43.72 14.63 -49.36
CA THR A 1092 -44.57 14.40 -48.18
C THR A 1092 -45.24 13.02 -48.13
N TYR A 1093 -45.01 12.13 -49.11
CA TYR A 1093 -45.60 10.79 -49.13
C TYR A 1093 -45.19 9.96 -47.90
N HIS A 1094 -43.90 9.98 -47.53
CA HIS A 1094 -43.42 9.30 -46.32
C HIS A 1094 -43.92 9.95 -45.04
N ALA A 1095 -44.05 11.29 -45.02
CA ALA A 1095 -44.65 12.01 -43.90
C ALA A 1095 -46.15 11.66 -43.73
N ALA A 1096 -46.87 11.40 -44.83
CA ALA A 1096 -48.25 10.91 -44.81
C ALA A 1096 -48.36 9.48 -44.25
N MET A 1097 -47.50 8.55 -44.69
CA MET A 1097 -47.41 7.19 -44.14
C MET A 1097 -47.13 7.21 -42.62
N ALA A 1098 -46.18 8.04 -42.18
CA ALA A 1098 -45.86 8.18 -40.76
C ALA A 1098 -47.03 8.79 -39.96
N LEU A 1099 -47.72 9.80 -40.53
CA LEU A 1099 -48.90 10.42 -39.91
C LEU A 1099 -50.04 9.41 -39.70
N VAL A 1100 -50.35 8.57 -40.69
CA VAL A 1100 -51.38 7.51 -40.57
C VAL A 1100 -51.00 6.53 -39.47
N LYS A 1101 -49.75 6.04 -39.46
CA LYS A 1101 -49.25 5.12 -38.43
C LYS A 1101 -49.44 5.69 -37.02
N VAL A 1102 -48.94 6.90 -36.76
CA VAL A 1102 -48.96 7.49 -35.41
C VAL A 1102 -50.38 7.90 -34.98
N ILE A 1103 -51.24 8.40 -35.88
CA ILE A 1103 -52.64 8.70 -35.53
C ILE A 1103 -53.44 7.42 -35.23
N CYS A 1104 -53.28 6.37 -36.04
CA CYS A 1104 -53.96 5.11 -35.76
C CYS A 1104 -53.45 4.49 -34.44
N THR A 1105 -52.16 4.57 -34.11
CA THR A 1105 -51.65 4.14 -32.79
C THR A 1105 -52.25 4.97 -31.64
N ALA A 1106 -52.36 6.29 -31.79
CA ALA A 1106 -52.95 7.15 -30.77
C ALA A 1106 -54.46 6.86 -30.55
N LEU A 1107 -55.21 6.61 -31.62
CA LEU A 1107 -56.65 6.31 -31.52
C LEU A 1107 -56.95 4.87 -31.08
N SER A 1108 -56.09 3.89 -31.42
CA SER A 1108 -56.18 2.51 -30.90
C SER A 1108 -55.99 2.42 -29.38
N CYS A 1109 -55.65 3.51 -28.68
CA CYS A 1109 -55.65 3.54 -27.22
C CYS A 1109 -57.07 3.58 -26.62
N ASP A 1110 -58.11 3.94 -27.39
CA ASP A 1110 -59.50 3.66 -27.00
C ASP A 1110 -59.92 2.30 -27.60
N SER A 1111 -59.83 1.25 -26.79
CA SER A 1111 -60.21 -0.11 -27.20
C SER A 1111 -61.68 -0.26 -27.61
N ALA A 1112 -62.55 0.70 -27.26
CA ALA A 1112 -63.95 0.68 -27.69
C ALA A 1112 -64.12 1.04 -29.18
N VAL A 1113 -63.18 1.77 -29.80
CA VAL A 1113 -63.26 2.18 -31.22
C VAL A 1113 -62.28 1.44 -32.13
N GLU A 1114 -61.58 0.42 -31.65
CA GLU A 1114 -60.50 -0.27 -32.36
C GLU A 1114 -60.92 -0.74 -33.77
N ASP A 1115 -62.07 -1.42 -33.92
CA ASP A 1115 -62.66 -1.80 -35.22
C ASP A 1115 -62.79 -0.62 -36.20
N SER A 1116 -63.10 0.57 -35.68
CA SER A 1116 -63.28 1.78 -36.47
C SER A 1116 -61.97 2.48 -36.79
N VAL A 1117 -60.93 2.28 -35.97
CA VAL A 1117 -59.56 2.71 -36.23
C VAL A 1117 -58.89 1.79 -37.24
N GLU A 1118 -59.16 0.48 -37.20
CA GLU A 1118 -58.64 -0.48 -38.18
C GLU A 1118 -59.31 -0.31 -39.56
N GLY A 1119 -60.64 -0.19 -39.59
CA GLY A 1119 -61.36 0.17 -40.83
C GLY A 1119 -60.93 1.53 -41.41
N LEU A 1120 -60.44 2.46 -40.59
CA LEU A 1120 -59.83 3.71 -41.03
C LEU A 1120 -58.39 3.50 -41.53
N ARG A 1121 -57.58 2.69 -40.82
CA ARG A 1121 -56.21 2.29 -41.16
C ARG A 1121 -56.18 1.64 -42.55
N GLU A 1122 -56.99 0.62 -42.78
CA GLU A 1122 -57.12 -0.04 -44.09
C GLU A 1122 -57.44 0.95 -45.22
N ASN A 1123 -58.45 1.79 -45.05
CA ASN A 1123 -58.87 2.72 -46.11
C ASN A 1123 -57.84 3.83 -46.39
N LEU A 1124 -57.04 4.22 -45.38
CA LEU A 1124 -55.92 5.15 -45.58
C LEU A 1124 -54.72 4.47 -46.26
N HIS A 1125 -54.41 3.22 -45.92
CA HIS A 1125 -53.36 2.44 -46.61
C HIS A 1125 -53.70 2.22 -48.09
N ARG A 1126 -54.93 1.83 -48.43
CA ARG A 1126 -55.39 1.67 -49.83
C ARG A 1126 -55.20 2.94 -50.68
N ILE A 1127 -55.24 4.13 -50.07
CA ILE A 1127 -54.96 5.41 -50.76
C ILE A 1127 -53.46 5.60 -51.00
N LEU A 1128 -52.62 5.22 -50.03
CA LEU A 1128 -51.16 5.37 -50.10
C LEU A 1128 -50.56 4.33 -51.07
N ASP A 1129 -50.95 3.06 -50.95
CA ASP A 1129 -50.50 1.95 -51.80
C ASP A 1129 -50.90 2.08 -53.28
N SER A 1130 -51.81 3.01 -53.61
CA SER A 1130 -52.20 3.31 -55.01
C SER A 1130 -51.07 3.94 -55.86
N ASN A 1131 -49.96 4.35 -55.25
CA ASN A 1131 -48.78 4.88 -55.94
C ASN A 1131 -47.71 3.81 -56.16
N GLU A 1132 -47.74 3.16 -57.33
CA GLU A 1132 -46.95 1.98 -57.73
C GLU A 1132 -45.43 2.22 -57.94
N LYS A 1133 -44.75 2.91 -57.00
CA LYS A 1133 -43.29 3.19 -57.05
C LYS A 1133 -42.63 3.18 -55.67
N VAL A 1134 -42.64 2.03 -54.99
CA VAL A 1134 -41.91 1.83 -53.72
C VAL A 1134 -41.10 0.53 -53.78
N THR A 1135 -39.77 0.65 -53.87
CA THR A 1135 -38.82 -0.48 -53.70
C THR A 1135 -37.46 0.01 -53.18
N ILE A 1136 -36.92 1.09 -53.76
CA ILE A 1136 -35.67 1.71 -53.28
C ILE A 1136 -35.90 2.39 -51.93
N ASP A 1137 -37.04 3.08 -51.78
CA ASP A 1137 -37.38 3.82 -50.57
C ASP A 1137 -37.74 2.92 -49.39
N GLN A 1138 -37.97 1.61 -49.60
CA GLN A 1138 -38.16 0.64 -48.51
C GLN A 1138 -36.89 0.57 -47.63
N MET A 1139 -35.70 0.50 -48.24
CA MET A 1139 -34.43 0.49 -47.49
C MET A 1139 -34.12 1.83 -46.81
N ILE A 1140 -34.62 2.93 -47.36
CA ILE A 1140 -34.46 4.27 -46.77
C ILE A 1140 -35.46 4.45 -45.62
N ALA A 1141 -36.69 3.96 -45.77
CA ALA A 1141 -37.71 3.91 -44.71
C ALA A 1141 -37.31 2.97 -43.58
N ASP A 1142 -36.69 1.82 -43.85
CA ASP A 1142 -36.15 0.93 -42.81
C ASP A 1142 -34.96 1.56 -42.10
N ARG A 1143 -34.05 2.24 -42.81
CA ARG A 1143 -33.00 3.06 -42.18
C ARG A 1143 -33.57 4.21 -41.35
N LEU A 1144 -34.64 4.87 -41.78
CA LEU A 1144 -35.28 5.96 -41.03
C LEU A 1144 -36.10 5.43 -39.84
N ASN A 1145 -36.79 4.30 -39.96
CA ASN A 1145 -37.35 3.56 -38.82
C ASN A 1145 -36.25 3.18 -37.82
N THR A 1146 -35.06 2.79 -38.30
CA THR A 1146 -33.90 2.51 -37.45
C THR A 1146 -33.37 3.79 -36.79
N LEU A 1147 -33.38 4.94 -37.46
CA LEU A 1147 -33.00 6.25 -36.89
C LEU A 1147 -34.05 6.83 -35.93
N MET A 1148 -35.33 6.46 -36.07
CA MET A 1148 -36.38 6.69 -35.06
C MET A 1148 -36.24 5.80 -33.82
N THR A 1149 -35.23 4.93 -33.74
CA THR A 1149 -34.88 4.20 -32.50
C THR A 1149 -34.29 5.17 -31.49
N ALA A 1150 -35.15 5.87 -30.75
CA ALA A 1150 -34.74 6.78 -29.70
C ALA A 1150 -34.09 6.02 -28.54
N TYR A 1151 -32.78 6.24 -28.31
CA TYR A 1151 -32.06 5.56 -27.24
C TYR A 1151 -32.36 6.23 -25.90
N LEU A 1152 -33.00 5.50 -24.98
CA LEU A 1152 -33.22 5.95 -23.61
C LEU A 1152 -31.95 5.75 -22.78
N LEU A 1153 -31.26 6.85 -22.49
CA LEU A 1153 -30.27 6.88 -21.41
C LEU A 1153 -31.05 6.95 -20.09
N GLN A 1154 -31.26 5.80 -19.46
CA GLN A 1154 -31.82 5.72 -18.11
C GLN A 1154 -30.89 6.42 -17.09
N ASP A 1155 -31.44 6.79 -15.93
CA ASP A 1155 -30.71 7.27 -14.75
C ASP A 1155 -29.80 8.51 -14.93
N HIS A 1156 -30.09 9.37 -15.92
CA HIS A 1156 -29.35 10.61 -16.13
C HIS A 1156 -29.48 11.58 -14.93
N VAL A 1157 -28.38 11.81 -14.23
CA VAL A 1157 -28.27 12.82 -13.15
C VAL A 1157 -28.12 14.23 -13.72
N CYS A 1158 -29.05 15.14 -13.45
CA CYS A 1158 -28.90 16.55 -13.84
C CYS A 1158 -27.90 17.29 -12.94
N SER A 1159 -26.86 17.89 -13.52
CA SER A 1159 -25.83 18.63 -12.76
C SER A 1159 -26.36 19.84 -11.98
N LYS A 1160 -27.45 20.47 -12.44
CA LYS A 1160 -28.08 21.65 -11.82
C LYS A 1160 -29.09 21.31 -10.73
N CYS A 1161 -30.17 20.61 -11.07
CA CYS A 1161 -31.26 20.27 -10.14
C CYS A 1161 -31.05 18.94 -9.40
N LYS A 1162 -29.97 18.20 -9.68
CA LYS A 1162 -29.57 16.93 -9.03
C LYS A 1162 -30.56 15.77 -9.14
N SER A 1163 -31.72 15.97 -9.78
CA SER A 1163 -32.68 14.92 -10.11
C SER A 1163 -32.07 13.86 -11.01
N VAL A 1164 -32.49 12.62 -10.80
CA VAL A 1164 -32.29 11.48 -11.69
C VAL A 1164 -33.51 11.42 -12.62
N SER A 1165 -33.31 11.25 -13.93
CA SER A 1165 -34.41 11.01 -14.88
C SER A 1165 -33.94 10.18 -16.06
N GLY A 1166 -34.86 9.50 -16.75
CA GLY A 1166 -34.59 9.07 -18.12
C GLY A 1166 -34.29 10.28 -19.02
N LYS A 1167 -33.46 10.07 -20.04
CA LYS A 1167 -33.28 10.99 -21.17
C LYS A 1167 -33.18 10.24 -22.48
N PHE A 1168 -34.09 10.50 -23.40
CA PHE A 1168 -33.94 10.05 -24.78
C PHE A 1168 -32.83 10.83 -25.49
N ILE A 1169 -32.02 10.10 -26.24
CA ILE A 1169 -31.04 10.61 -27.20
C ILE A 1169 -31.58 10.23 -28.58
N GLY A 1170 -31.94 11.25 -29.38
CA GLY A 1170 -32.30 11.04 -30.79
C GLY A 1170 -31.08 10.56 -31.59
N GLY A 1171 -31.31 9.69 -32.57
CA GLY A 1171 -30.25 9.04 -33.36
C GLY A 1171 -29.46 9.99 -34.27
N PHE A 1172 -28.47 10.68 -33.71
CA PHE A 1172 -27.43 11.40 -34.46
C PHE A 1172 -26.15 10.54 -34.54
N ILE A 1173 -26.14 9.60 -35.50
CA ILE A 1173 -24.95 8.87 -35.99
C ILE A 1173 -25.04 8.82 -37.52
#